data_AF-A0AAV8VPS2-F1
#
_entry.id   AF-A0AAV8VPS2-F1
#
_cell.length_a   1.000
_cell.length_b   1.000
_cell.length_c   1.000
_cell.angle_alpha   90.00
_cell.angle_beta   90.00
_cell.angle_gamma   90.00
#
_symmetry.space_group_name_H-M   'P 1'
#
loop_
_entity.id
_entity.type
_entity.pdbx_description
1 polymer ?
#
loop_
_entity_poly.entity_id
_entity_poly.type
_entity_poly.pdbx_seq_one_letter_code
_entity_poly.pdbx_strand_id
1 'polypeptide(L)'
;MKIHARTGIVRWTPPKDEEITRLKLEIDSLKERLNSNLDTSYAESEAMSSSTVSRSEDINRMRDLEGSWEERYGKLRNLAIKLKGKVRELTNTLTKEQVEKEEMQKKLSANLKTIQTLQSQSDKLEDALENTKQECKQYLHRLNTIAEDISKDKQALVSKDDLISELNKEVEALKKEKVTTDNWKKQVGAKVQTLRKELQTINLVKKEYEEKITKLLVDSEAKEQALRAEVDSHKQTKSMLDASNNDCKRNSLLSLEMQDYERSVKETAKKLEKQREQVTKLKGQIDSQKSTINALREQNKILEEKVREADDNFNTATAEINTYKKKDARLEEEVARKEDQIHSLTQLLETSRSESEELSTELSKVIAEHQKTNAMLKNERDLLRSQTLGLQQNLRDAQDALKLKEDELRVILTEYEGYKVRAQSVLRQNQIRNIGLEEKLAEEVADLKVRNAQLNSDLEKTIDRIRALEEANDCLSFEKEESFKHVQELEMDVEEIKTQYAQLSNKYQTTVNEHTETVKSLRLHADTLSQCYRQQIAEQEVRHNKEIVELQIQERKARVRRVLKAIIPPKIYPVPLERLLGSDSDQELVHVRKQLVEQESKLLHLTALLADTEQDLAKHVQMNKLLKEEIRRQQRSEEREKHAENLEYLKNVVFKFVTLHSGDERSRMVPVLNTILKLSPEETQKLNIVARGDSGIKGWTNYLPTWSSPNKP
;
A
#
# COMPACT_ATOMS: atom_id res chain seq x y z
N MET A 1 -25.83 1.04 -31.91
CA MET A 1 -25.89 0.54 -33.31
C MET A 1 -25.48 -0.93 -33.33
N LYS A 2 -26.02 -1.74 -34.26
CA LYS A 2 -25.53 -3.12 -34.47
C LYS A 2 -24.33 -3.10 -35.43
N ILE A 3 -23.22 -3.72 -35.04
CA ILE A 3 -22.22 -4.25 -35.97
C ILE A 3 -22.02 -5.72 -35.58
N HIS A 4 -22.12 -6.63 -36.54
CA HIS A 4 -21.82 -8.04 -36.37
C HIS A 4 -20.61 -8.36 -37.24
N ALA A 5 -19.55 -8.91 -36.63
CA ALA A 5 -18.32 -9.28 -37.33
C ALA A 5 -17.90 -10.72 -36.99
N ARG A 6 -18.80 -11.69 -37.21
CA ARG A 6 -18.42 -13.11 -37.30
C ARG A 6 -17.91 -13.41 -38.71
N THR A 7 -16.65 -13.10 -38.98
CA THR A 7 -15.95 -13.56 -40.18
C THR A 7 -15.55 -15.02 -40.05
N GLY A 8 -16.53 -15.92 -40.17
CA GLY A 8 -16.26 -17.34 -40.33
C GLY A 8 -15.58 -17.59 -41.67
N ILE A 9 -14.38 -18.16 -41.66
CA ILE A 9 -13.68 -18.56 -42.89
C ILE A 9 -14.41 -19.78 -43.46
N VAL A 10 -15.30 -19.53 -44.43
CA VAL A 10 -15.96 -20.60 -45.19
C VAL A 10 -14.90 -21.26 -46.08
N ARG A 11 -14.43 -22.46 -45.69
CA ARG A 11 -13.69 -23.36 -46.59
C ARG A 11 -14.59 -23.60 -47.80
N TRP A 12 -14.19 -23.10 -48.97
CA TRP A 12 -14.94 -23.26 -50.22
C TRP A 12 -14.73 -24.67 -50.78
N THR A 13 -15.30 -25.67 -50.10
CA THR A 13 -15.34 -27.04 -50.60
C THR A 13 -16.35 -27.12 -51.74
N PRO A 14 -15.96 -27.48 -52.98
CA PRO A 14 -16.95 -27.78 -54.02
C PRO A 14 -17.84 -28.95 -53.57
N PRO A 15 -19.11 -29.00 -53.99
CA PRO A 15 -20.04 -30.04 -53.58
C PRO A 15 -19.61 -31.38 -54.17
N LYS A 16 -18.92 -32.20 -53.36
CA LYS A 16 -18.48 -33.55 -53.75
C LYS A 16 -19.64 -34.41 -54.26
N ASP A 17 -20.88 -34.16 -53.82
CA ASP A 17 -22.08 -34.85 -54.29
C ASP A 17 -22.42 -34.56 -55.76
N GLU A 18 -22.14 -33.36 -56.28
CA GLU A 18 -22.31 -33.06 -57.72
C GLU A 18 -21.26 -33.79 -58.55
N GLU A 19 -20.01 -33.85 -58.09
CA GLU A 19 -18.93 -34.56 -58.77
C GLU A 19 -19.13 -36.09 -58.69
N ILE A 20 -19.58 -36.61 -57.54
CA ILE A 20 -19.94 -38.03 -57.35
C ILE A 20 -21.16 -38.41 -58.20
N THR A 21 -22.17 -37.55 -58.35
CA THR A 21 -23.31 -37.85 -59.24
C THR A 21 -22.92 -37.78 -60.71
N ARG A 22 -22.06 -36.84 -61.10
CA ARG A 22 -21.50 -36.77 -62.46
C ARG A 22 -20.67 -38.01 -62.80
N LEU A 23 -19.78 -38.43 -61.89
CA LEU A 23 -18.97 -39.65 -62.04
C LEU A 23 -19.83 -40.93 -62.04
N LYS A 24 -20.93 -40.99 -61.28
CA LYS A 24 -21.90 -42.10 -61.36
C LYS A 24 -22.56 -42.18 -62.73
N LEU A 25 -23.06 -41.06 -63.25
CA LEU A 25 -23.66 -40.99 -64.59
C LEU A 25 -22.65 -41.36 -65.69
N GLU A 26 -21.40 -40.95 -65.55
CA GLU A 26 -20.33 -41.33 -66.48
C GLU A 26 -20.03 -42.85 -66.40
N ILE A 27 -19.87 -43.40 -65.20
CA ILE A 27 -19.70 -44.85 -64.96
C ILE A 27 -20.85 -45.66 -65.56
N ASP A 28 -22.10 -45.23 -65.38
CA ASP A 28 -23.26 -45.95 -65.90
C ASP A 28 -23.35 -45.83 -67.43
N SER A 29 -23.01 -44.68 -68.02
CA SER A 29 -22.87 -44.54 -69.48
C SER A 29 -21.74 -45.42 -70.07
N LEU A 30 -20.67 -45.66 -69.31
CA LEU A 30 -19.56 -46.53 -69.70
C LEU A 30 -19.96 -48.01 -69.58
N LYS A 31 -20.75 -48.41 -68.57
CA LYS A 31 -21.35 -49.76 -68.50
C LYS A 31 -22.31 -50.01 -69.66
N GLU A 32 -23.16 -49.04 -69.98
CA GLU A 32 -24.15 -49.16 -71.07
C GLU A 32 -23.45 -49.31 -72.43
N ARG A 33 -22.38 -48.52 -72.68
CA ARG A 33 -21.48 -48.73 -73.82
C ARG A 33 -20.81 -50.11 -73.80
N LEU A 34 -20.27 -50.56 -72.66
CA LEU A 34 -19.59 -51.85 -72.55
C LEU A 34 -20.53 -53.03 -72.87
N ASN A 35 -21.77 -53.00 -72.36
CA ASN A 35 -22.79 -53.99 -72.68
C ASN A 35 -23.15 -53.97 -74.17
N SER A 36 -23.38 -52.80 -74.77
CA SER A 36 -23.68 -52.70 -76.21
C SER A 36 -22.56 -53.25 -77.12
N ASN A 37 -21.30 -53.16 -76.66
CA ASN A 37 -20.15 -53.69 -77.37
C ASN A 37 -20.04 -55.22 -77.20
N LEU A 38 -20.44 -55.75 -76.04
CA LEU A 38 -20.44 -57.19 -75.75
C LEU A 38 -21.49 -57.94 -76.58
N ASP A 39 -22.71 -57.40 -76.70
CA ASP A 39 -23.76 -57.97 -77.57
C ASP A 39 -23.35 -57.93 -79.05
N THR A 40 -22.69 -56.86 -79.50
CA THR A 40 -22.16 -56.74 -80.86
C THR A 40 -21.08 -57.79 -81.13
N SER A 41 -20.15 -58.00 -80.19
CA SER A 41 -19.07 -58.98 -80.32
C SER A 41 -19.54 -60.44 -80.39
N TYR A 42 -20.68 -60.77 -79.77
CA TYR A 42 -21.28 -62.10 -79.89
C TYR A 42 -21.95 -62.30 -81.26
N ALA A 43 -22.65 -61.28 -81.77
CA ALA A 43 -23.37 -61.37 -83.04
C ALA A 43 -22.46 -61.59 -84.27
N GLU A 44 -21.26 -60.98 -84.33
CA GLU A 44 -20.34 -61.18 -85.46
C GLU A 44 -19.66 -62.56 -85.46
N SER A 45 -19.61 -63.25 -84.31
CA SER A 45 -18.87 -64.51 -84.16
C SER A 45 -19.59 -65.73 -84.73
N GLU A 46 -20.93 -65.79 -84.72
CA GLU A 46 -21.69 -66.91 -85.29
C GLU A 46 -21.91 -66.79 -86.81
N ALA A 47 -21.77 -65.59 -87.39
CA ALA A 47 -22.05 -65.35 -88.80
C ALA A 47 -21.00 -65.96 -89.77
N MET A 48 -19.78 -66.23 -89.31
CA MET A 48 -18.63 -66.60 -90.14
C MET A 48 -18.33 -68.11 -90.16
N SER A 49 -19.36 -68.96 -90.26
CA SER A 49 -19.19 -70.42 -90.41
C SER A 49 -20.29 -71.12 -91.22
N SER A 50 -20.66 -70.56 -92.38
CA SER A 50 -21.35 -71.32 -93.44
C SER A 50 -21.03 -70.80 -94.85
N SER A 51 -21.13 -71.67 -95.87
CA SER A 51 -20.81 -71.40 -97.29
C SER A 51 -19.34 -71.06 -97.61
N THR A 52 -18.74 -71.48 -98.73
CA THR A 52 -19.14 -72.47 -99.76
C THR A 52 -17.87 -72.99 -100.43
N VAL A 53 -17.63 -74.31 -100.41
CA VAL A 53 -16.57 -74.91 -101.23
C VAL A 53 -17.09 -75.08 -102.67
N SER A 54 -16.41 -74.48 -103.64
CA SER A 54 -16.79 -74.62 -105.05
C SER A 54 -16.29 -75.96 -105.60
N ARG A 55 -17.13 -76.63 -106.42
CA ARG A 55 -16.74 -77.84 -107.17
C ARG A 55 -15.51 -77.64 -108.07
N SER A 56 -15.14 -76.40 -108.40
CA SER A 56 -13.91 -76.08 -109.13
C SER A 56 -12.64 -76.25 -108.30
N GLU A 57 -12.71 -76.04 -106.97
CA GLU A 57 -11.53 -76.11 -106.09
C GLU A 57 -11.19 -77.55 -105.71
N ASP A 58 -12.19 -78.40 -105.46
CA ASP A 58 -11.95 -79.81 -105.18
C ASP A 58 -11.36 -80.57 -106.39
N ILE A 59 -11.70 -80.18 -107.64
CA ILE A 59 -11.03 -80.72 -108.83
C ILE A 59 -9.54 -80.37 -108.86
N ASN A 60 -9.16 -79.15 -108.47
CA ASN A 60 -7.75 -78.76 -108.37
C ASN A 60 -7.05 -79.44 -107.19
N ARG A 61 -7.70 -79.60 -106.03
CA ARG A 61 -7.17 -80.40 -104.91
C ARG A 61 -6.92 -81.86 -105.28
N MET A 62 -7.82 -82.47 -106.05
CA MET A 62 -7.64 -83.84 -106.53
C MET A 62 -6.48 -83.97 -107.52
N ARG A 63 -6.23 -82.95 -108.36
CA ARG A 63 -5.03 -82.90 -109.22
C ARG A 63 -3.73 -82.75 -108.41
N ASP A 64 -3.75 -81.95 -107.34
CA ASP A 64 -2.63 -81.78 -106.41
C ASP A 64 -2.26 -83.08 -105.65
N LEU A 65 -3.16 -84.07 -105.65
CA LEU A 65 -2.96 -85.39 -105.05
C LEU A 65 -2.36 -86.43 -106.03
N GLU A 66 -2.31 -86.18 -107.33
CA GLU A 66 -1.68 -87.09 -108.31
C GLU A 66 -0.15 -86.88 -108.43
N GLY A 67 0.40 -85.92 -107.70
CA GLY A 67 1.86 -85.74 -107.55
C GLY A 67 2.55 -86.88 -106.78
N SER A 68 3.84 -87.07 -107.06
CA SER A 68 4.68 -88.12 -106.46
C SER A 68 4.67 -88.07 -104.92
N TRP A 69 4.86 -89.23 -104.27
CA TRP A 69 4.99 -89.34 -102.81
C TRP A 69 6.03 -88.38 -102.22
N GLU A 70 7.13 -88.18 -102.94
CA GLU A 70 8.20 -87.25 -102.57
C GLU A 70 7.74 -85.78 -102.55
N GLU A 71 6.86 -85.41 -103.48
CA GLU A 71 6.29 -84.07 -103.61
C GLU A 71 5.24 -83.80 -102.51
N ARG A 72 4.39 -84.80 -102.21
CA ARG A 72 3.47 -84.78 -101.06
C ARG A 72 4.24 -84.63 -99.75
N TYR A 73 5.32 -85.39 -99.57
CA TYR A 73 6.18 -85.31 -98.38
C TYR A 73 6.93 -83.98 -98.29
N GLY A 74 7.37 -83.43 -99.43
CA GLY A 74 7.94 -82.09 -99.52
C GLY A 74 6.96 -80.98 -99.10
N LYS A 75 5.72 -81.02 -99.63
CA LYS A 75 4.64 -80.10 -99.25
C LYS A 75 4.33 -80.21 -97.74
N LEU A 76 4.22 -81.42 -97.18
CA LEU A 76 3.97 -81.65 -95.75
C LEU A 76 5.16 -81.20 -94.85
N ARG A 77 6.40 -81.48 -95.25
CA ARG A 77 7.62 -81.04 -94.55
C ARG A 77 7.71 -79.52 -94.54
N ASN A 78 7.39 -78.86 -95.66
CA ASN A 78 7.36 -77.39 -95.74
C ASN A 78 6.22 -76.80 -94.89
N LEU A 79 5.07 -77.45 -94.81
CA LEU A 79 3.99 -77.08 -93.88
C LEU A 79 4.46 -77.19 -92.42
N ALA A 80 5.09 -78.30 -92.04
CA ALA A 80 5.62 -78.51 -90.70
C ALA A 80 6.75 -77.52 -90.33
N ILE A 81 7.60 -77.14 -91.29
CA ILE A 81 8.62 -76.09 -91.10
C ILE A 81 7.96 -74.72 -90.92
N LYS A 82 6.96 -74.36 -91.74
CA LYS A 82 6.20 -73.10 -91.58
C LYS A 82 5.45 -73.05 -90.24
N LEU A 83 4.82 -74.14 -89.82
CA LEU A 83 4.18 -74.24 -88.50
C LEU A 83 5.20 -74.14 -87.36
N LYS A 84 6.36 -74.80 -87.47
CA LYS A 84 7.45 -74.68 -86.47
C LYS A 84 8.08 -73.28 -86.42
N GLY A 85 8.11 -72.57 -87.55
CA GLY A 85 8.45 -71.15 -87.62
C GLY A 85 7.42 -70.30 -86.88
N LYS A 86 6.14 -70.43 -87.26
CA LYS A 86 5.03 -69.68 -86.66
C LYS A 86 4.86 -69.96 -85.16
N VAL A 87 5.10 -71.19 -84.70
CA VAL A 87 5.14 -71.54 -83.27
C VAL A 87 6.30 -70.82 -82.57
N ARG A 88 7.50 -70.77 -83.15
CA ARG A 88 8.61 -69.98 -82.58
C ARG A 88 8.31 -68.48 -82.54
N GLU A 89 7.69 -67.93 -83.59
CA GLU A 89 7.28 -66.52 -83.62
C GLU A 89 6.23 -66.23 -82.53
N LEU A 90 5.23 -67.10 -82.36
CA LEU A 90 4.23 -67.00 -81.29
C LEU A 90 4.85 -67.18 -79.89
N THR A 91 5.84 -68.07 -79.71
CA THR A 91 6.58 -68.19 -78.44
C THR A 91 7.46 -66.96 -78.17
N ASN A 92 8.03 -66.34 -79.21
CA ASN A 92 8.88 -65.15 -79.08
C ASN A 92 8.07 -63.86 -78.86
N THR A 93 6.83 -63.78 -79.36
CA THR A 93 5.90 -62.69 -79.04
C THR A 93 5.33 -62.87 -77.64
N LEU A 94 4.90 -64.09 -77.28
CA LEU A 94 4.44 -64.40 -75.92
C LEU A 94 5.50 -64.11 -74.86
N THR A 95 6.78 -64.46 -75.08
CA THR A 95 7.85 -64.15 -74.11
C THR A 95 8.16 -62.65 -74.04
N LYS A 96 8.02 -61.88 -75.12
CA LYS A 96 8.10 -60.41 -75.06
C LYS A 96 6.95 -59.82 -74.25
N GLU A 97 5.70 -60.19 -74.55
CA GLU A 97 4.52 -59.74 -73.81
C GLU A 97 4.61 -60.10 -72.32
N GLN A 98 5.16 -61.26 -71.99
CA GLN A 98 5.41 -61.68 -70.60
C GLN A 98 6.40 -60.73 -69.89
N VAL A 99 7.51 -60.36 -70.55
CA VAL A 99 8.54 -59.46 -70.01
C VAL A 99 8.03 -58.02 -69.92
N GLU A 100 7.32 -57.52 -70.93
CA GLU A 100 6.70 -56.20 -70.94
C GLU A 100 5.63 -56.08 -69.85
N LYS A 101 4.83 -57.14 -69.63
CA LYS A 101 3.87 -57.24 -68.53
C LYS A 101 4.56 -57.23 -67.16
N GLU A 102 5.63 -58.00 -66.97
CA GLU A 102 6.41 -57.97 -65.73
C GLU A 102 7.02 -56.58 -65.46
N GLU A 103 7.54 -55.91 -66.49
CA GLU A 103 8.14 -54.59 -66.35
C GLU A 103 7.08 -53.52 -66.04
N MET A 104 5.91 -53.59 -66.67
CA MET A 104 4.75 -52.75 -66.34
C MET A 104 4.24 -53.03 -64.93
N GLN A 105 4.20 -54.29 -64.49
CA GLN A 105 3.79 -54.65 -63.12
C GLN A 105 4.80 -54.14 -62.07
N LYS A 106 6.11 -54.19 -62.38
CA LYS A 106 7.17 -53.55 -61.57
C LYS A 106 6.98 -52.04 -61.49
N LYS A 107 6.80 -51.35 -62.63
CA LYS A 107 6.53 -49.89 -62.71
C LYS A 107 5.28 -49.49 -61.91
N LEU A 108 4.19 -50.26 -62.01
CA LEU A 108 2.95 -50.01 -61.29
C LEU A 108 3.12 -50.20 -59.77
N SER A 109 3.87 -51.22 -59.34
CA SER A 109 4.22 -51.40 -57.92
C SER A 109 5.14 -50.29 -57.35
N ALA A 110 6.01 -49.71 -58.19
CA ALA A 110 6.85 -48.59 -57.80
C ALA A 110 6.01 -47.32 -57.61
N ASN A 111 5.15 -47.00 -58.58
CA ASN A 111 4.24 -45.87 -58.51
C ASN A 111 3.29 -45.97 -57.29
N LEU A 112 2.79 -47.17 -56.96
CA LEU A 112 1.95 -47.39 -55.78
C LEU A 112 2.70 -47.01 -54.48
N LYS A 113 3.98 -47.39 -54.36
CA LYS A 113 4.82 -47.00 -53.21
C LYS A 113 5.06 -45.49 -53.18
N THR A 114 5.33 -44.86 -54.32
CA THR A 114 5.49 -43.39 -54.43
C THR A 114 4.22 -42.64 -54.01
N ILE A 115 3.04 -43.15 -54.37
CA ILE A 115 1.76 -42.59 -53.93
C ILE A 115 1.60 -42.73 -52.41
N GLN A 116 1.96 -43.87 -51.82
CA GLN A 116 1.92 -44.06 -50.36
C GLN A 116 2.89 -43.12 -49.62
N THR A 117 4.11 -42.90 -50.11
CA THR A 117 5.00 -41.89 -49.51
C THR A 117 4.43 -40.48 -49.66
N LEU A 118 3.89 -40.10 -50.82
CA LEU A 118 3.27 -38.78 -51.01
C LEU A 118 2.03 -38.56 -50.14
N GLN A 119 1.21 -39.59 -49.88
CA GLN A 119 0.13 -39.53 -48.90
C GLN A 119 0.67 -39.30 -47.50
N SER A 120 1.57 -40.16 -46.99
CA SER A 120 2.15 -39.99 -45.64
C SER A 120 2.92 -38.67 -45.45
N GLN A 121 3.42 -38.06 -46.52
CA GLN A 121 3.99 -36.70 -46.49
C GLN A 121 2.90 -35.61 -46.45
N SER A 122 1.78 -35.80 -47.16
CA SER A 122 0.63 -34.89 -47.13
C SER A 122 -0.05 -34.91 -45.76
N ASP A 123 -0.24 -36.09 -45.17
CA ASP A 123 -0.86 -36.28 -43.85
C ASP A 123 -0.03 -35.55 -42.78
N LYS A 124 1.29 -35.80 -42.74
CA LYS A 124 2.24 -35.10 -41.84
C LYS A 124 2.27 -33.58 -42.03
N LEU A 125 2.07 -33.10 -43.26
CA LEU A 125 1.99 -31.67 -43.55
C LEU A 125 0.65 -31.06 -43.12
N GLU A 126 -0.47 -31.77 -43.19
CA GLU A 126 -1.76 -31.28 -42.69
C GLU A 126 -1.80 -31.29 -41.14
N ASP A 127 -1.20 -32.28 -40.48
CA ASP A 127 -0.99 -32.31 -39.02
C ASP A 127 -0.14 -31.13 -38.55
N ALA A 128 1.04 -30.92 -39.16
CA ALA A 128 1.91 -29.77 -38.84
C ALA A 128 1.22 -28.42 -39.11
N LEU A 129 0.37 -28.36 -40.15
CA LEU A 129 -0.44 -27.18 -40.47
C LEU A 129 -1.58 -26.95 -39.46
N GLU A 130 -2.10 -27.96 -38.77
CA GLU A 130 -3.08 -27.73 -37.69
C GLU A 130 -2.41 -27.44 -36.34
N ASN A 131 -1.25 -28.01 -36.03
CA ASN A 131 -0.44 -27.63 -34.86
C ASN A 131 -0.05 -26.15 -34.92
N THR A 132 0.56 -25.70 -36.01
CA THR A 132 0.91 -24.28 -36.22
C THR A 132 -0.32 -23.36 -36.20
N LYS A 133 -1.49 -23.82 -36.67
CA LYS A 133 -2.77 -23.09 -36.47
C LYS A 133 -3.20 -23.03 -35.01
N GLN A 134 -2.97 -24.07 -34.20
CA GLN A 134 -3.26 -24.04 -32.76
C GLN A 134 -2.31 -23.10 -32.01
N GLU A 135 -1.01 -23.15 -32.31
CA GLU A 135 -0.01 -22.21 -31.80
C GLU A 135 -0.41 -20.76 -32.12
N CYS A 136 -0.72 -20.43 -33.39
CA CYS A 136 -1.20 -19.10 -33.76
C CYS A 136 -2.47 -18.67 -32.99
N LYS A 137 -3.43 -19.58 -32.75
CA LYS A 137 -4.62 -19.29 -31.91
C LYS A 137 -4.23 -19.01 -30.46
N GLN A 138 -3.26 -19.75 -29.90
CA GLN A 138 -2.75 -19.54 -28.54
C GLN A 138 -2.01 -18.21 -28.40
N TYR A 139 -1.09 -17.89 -29.32
CA TYR A 139 -0.38 -16.60 -29.31
C TYR A 139 -1.34 -15.42 -29.47
N LEU A 140 -2.33 -15.51 -30.35
CA LEU A 140 -3.35 -14.47 -30.54
C LEU A 140 -4.20 -14.30 -29.26
N HIS A 141 -4.56 -15.40 -28.57
CA HIS A 141 -5.22 -15.30 -27.27
C HIS A 141 -4.34 -14.64 -26.20
N ARG A 142 -3.08 -15.06 -26.05
CA ARG A 142 -2.13 -14.46 -25.09
C ARG A 142 -1.97 -12.95 -25.35
N LEU A 143 -1.81 -12.56 -26.61
CA LEU A 143 -1.65 -11.16 -27.03
C LEU A 143 -2.90 -10.32 -26.75
N ASN A 144 -4.11 -10.88 -26.96
CA ASN A 144 -5.34 -10.22 -26.54
C ASN A 144 -5.43 -10.04 -25.02
N THR A 145 -5.11 -11.06 -24.22
CA THR A 145 -5.10 -10.95 -22.75
C THR A 145 -4.14 -9.87 -22.26
N ILE A 146 -2.91 -9.86 -22.80
CA ILE A 146 -1.90 -8.84 -22.51
C ILE A 146 -2.39 -7.43 -22.91
N ALA A 147 -3.08 -7.29 -24.05
CA ALA A 147 -3.66 -6.01 -24.47
C ALA A 147 -4.82 -5.55 -23.56
N GLU A 148 -5.65 -6.47 -23.05
CA GLU A 148 -6.67 -6.17 -22.04
C GLU A 148 -6.04 -5.74 -20.71
N ASP A 149 -5.00 -6.42 -20.25
CA ASP A 149 -4.32 -6.10 -18.98
C ASP A 149 -3.58 -4.76 -19.07
N ILE A 150 -2.85 -4.48 -20.17
CA ILE A 150 -2.28 -3.15 -20.44
C ILE A 150 -3.36 -2.06 -20.46
N SER A 151 -4.58 -2.36 -20.93
CA SER A 151 -5.69 -1.41 -20.89
C SER A 151 -6.21 -1.17 -19.47
N LYS A 152 -6.26 -2.21 -18.62
CA LYS A 152 -6.63 -2.08 -17.19
C LYS A 152 -5.59 -1.26 -16.43
N ASP A 153 -4.31 -1.59 -16.60
CA ASP A 153 -3.19 -0.88 -15.96
C ASP A 153 -3.13 0.58 -16.37
N LYS A 154 -3.34 0.88 -17.65
CA LYS A 154 -3.42 2.26 -18.15
C LYS A 154 -4.58 3.04 -17.54
N GLN A 155 -5.75 2.42 -17.34
CA GLN A 155 -6.89 3.05 -16.68
C GLN A 155 -6.62 3.25 -15.17
N ALA A 156 -5.98 2.29 -14.51
CA ALA A 156 -5.53 2.41 -13.13
C ALA A 156 -4.47 3.53 -12.95
N LEU A 157 -3.56 3.70 -13.91
CA LEU A 157 -2.55 4.77 -13.91
C LEU A 157 -3.21 6.15 -13.95
N VAL A 158 -4.16 6.37 -14.88
CA VAL A 158 -4.91 7.63 -14.98
C VAL A 158 -5.64 7.95 -13.67
N SER A 159 -6.30 6.96 -13.06
CA SER A 159 -6.98 7.18 -11.76
C SER A 159 -6.03 7.55 -10.62
N LYS A 160 -4.78 7.08 -10.66
CA LYS A 160 -3.72 7.47 -9.71
C LYS A 160 -3.19 8.88 -9.99
N ASP A 161 -3.02 9.25 -11.26
CA ASP A 161 -2.61 10.61 -11.65
C ASP A 161 -3.68 11.66 -11.27
N ASP A 162 -4.96 11.34 -11.42
CA ASP A 162 -6.08 12.19 -10.97
C ASP A 162 -6.06 12.35 -9.44
N LEU A 163 -5.90 11.25 -8.68
CA LEU A 163 -5.77 11.30 -7.21
C LEU A 163 -4.55 12.12 -6.77
N ILE A 164 -3.40 11.98 -7.45
CA ILE A 164 -2.20 12.78 -7.22
C ILE A 164 -2.47 14.27 -7.53
N SER A 165 -3.23 14.57 -8.58
CA SER A 165 -3.66 15.93 -8.92
C SER A 165 -4.55 16.54 -7.81
N GLU A 166 -5.43 15.76 -7.19
CA GLU A 166 -6.26 16.21 -6.07
C GLU A 166 -5.49 16.39 -4.76
N LEU A 167 -4.65 15.42 -4.39
CA LEU A 167 -3.78 15.53 -3.20
C LEU A 167 -2.83 16.73 -3.30
N ASN A 168 -2.31 17.05 -4.50
CA ASN A 168 -1.51 18.27 -4.70
C ASN A 168 -2.33 19.56 -4.51
N LYS A 169 -3.62 19.59 -4.89
CA LYS A 169 -4.51 20.74 -4.63
C LYS A 169 -4.77 20.90 -3.12
N GLU A 170 -5.00 19.80 -2.39
CA GLU A 170 -5.14 19.84 -0.92
C GLU A 170 -3.86 20.33 -0.24
N VAL A 171 -2.69 19.82 -0.64
CA VAL A 171 -1.39 20.25 -0.11
C VAL A 171 -1.14 21.74 -0.36
N GLU A 172 -1.50 22.27 -1.54
CA GLU A 172 -1.42 23.71 -1.82
C GLU A 172 -2.47 24.55 -1.07
N ALA A 173 -3.64 24.00 -0.75
CA ALA A 173 -4.60 24.65 0.13
C ALA A 173 -4.07 24.75 1.57
N LEU A 174 -3.58 23.64 2.13
CA LEU A 174 -2.99 23.57 3.47
C LEU A 174 -1.73 24.43 3.62
N LYS A 175 -0.89 24.56 2.56
CA LYS A 175 0.23 25.51 2.54
C LYS A 175 -0.25 26.96 2.65
N LYS A 176 -1.30 27.35 1.91
CA LYS A 176 -1.86 28.71 1.97
C LYS A 176 -2.47 28.99 3.34
N GLU A 177 -3.23 28.04 3.88
CA GLU A 177 -3.80 28.13 5.22
C GLU A 177 -2.71 28.31 6.28
N LYS A 178 -1.64 27.49 6.25
CA LYS A 178 -0.47 27.62 7.12
C LYS A 178 0.16 29.02 7.07
N VAL A 179 0.30 29.61 5.87
CA VAL A 179 0.81 30.99 5.73
C VAL A 179 -0.13 32.01 6.38
N THR A 180 -1.46 31.81 6.30
CA THR A 180 -2.43 32.69 6.98
C THR A 180 -2.38 32.55 8.50
N THR A 181 -2.24 31.32 9.04
CA THR A 181 -2.17 31.08 10.49
C THR A 181 -0.84 31.53 11.09
N ASP A 182 0.30 31.37 10.40
CA ASP A 182 1.59 31.95 10.81
C ASP A 182 1.56 33.49 10.78
N ASN A 183 0.82 34.11 9.86
CA ASN A 183 0.64 35.57 9.85
C ASN A 183 -0.27 36.06 10.99
N TRP A 184 -1.38 35.36 11.29
CA TRP A 184 -2.18 35.61 12.50
C TRP A 184 -1.35 35.45 13.78
N LYS A 185 -0.52 34.42 13.87
CA LYS A 185 0.38 34.15 14.99
C LYS A 185 1.39 35.30 15.21
N LYS A 186 1.95 35.86 14.14
CA LYS A 186 2.79 37.08 14.20
C LYS A 186 2.00 38.30 14.71
N GLN A 187 0.78 38.52 14.19
CA GLN A 187 -0.06 39.65 14.58
C GLN A 187 -0.49 39.58 16.05
N VAL A 188 -0.91 38.40 16.52
CA VAL A 188 -1.22 38.15 17.93
C VAL A 188 0.04 38.29 18.80
N GLY A 189 1.19 37.77 18.36
CA GLY A 189 2.46 37.94 19.06
C GLY A 189 2.84 39.42 19.26
N ALA A 190 2.68 40.25 18.23
CA ALA A 190 2.91 41.69 18.32
C ALA A 190 1.91 42.40 19.27
N LYS A 191 0.62 41.99 19.25
CA LYS A 191 -0.41 42.54 20.15
C LYS A 191 -0.17 42.13 21.61
N VAL A 192 0.32 40.91 21.86
CA VAL A 192 0.77 40.47 23.19
C VAL A 192 2.02 41.24 23.63
N GLN A 193 2.95 41.57 22.72
CA GLN A 193 4.16 42.33 23.06
C GLN A 193 3.87 43.80 23.40
N THR A 194 2.88 44.42 22.75
CA THR A 194 2.43 45.79 23.08
C THR A 194 1.70 45.82 24.43
N LEU A 195 0.71 44.94 24.64
CA LEU A 195 0.02 44.80 25.93
C LEU A 195 0.99 44.53 27.11
N ARG A 196 2.07 43.74 26.89
CA ARG A 196 3.12 43.54 27.91
C ARG A 196 3.90 44.81 28.24
N LYS A 197 4.19 45.67 27.25
CA LYS A 197 4.85 46.97 27.49
C LYS A 197 3.91 47.94 28.22
N GLU A 198 2.65 47.99 27.83
CA GLU A 198 1.62 48.80 28.48
C GLU A 198 1.45 48.40 29.95
N LEU A 199 1.30 47.10 30.23
CA LEU A 199 1.23 46.56 31.59
C LEU A 199 2.50 46.85 32.42
N GLN A 200 3.69 46.83 31.79
CA GLN A 200 4.94 47.23 32.43
C GLN A 200 4.94 48.73 32.79
N THR A 201 4.46 49.61 31.89
CA THR A 201 4.36 51.06 32.20
C THR A 201 3.32 51.35 33.28
N ILE A 202 2.16 50.68 33.24
CA ILE A 202 1.11 50.81 34.28
C ILE A 202 1.64 50.38 35.64
N ASN A 203 2.39 49.28 35.74
CA ASN A 203 3.01 48.85 37.00
C ASN A 203 4.06 49.84 37.53
N LEU A 204 4.82 50.48 36.64
CA LEU A 204 5.83 51.48 37.03
C LEU A 204 5.16 52.75 37.56
N VAL A 205 4.12 53.24 36.87
CA VAL A 205 3.27 54.36 37.31
C VAL A 205 2.52 54.04 38.62
N LYS A 206 2.02 52.81 38.79
CA LYS A 206 1.38 52.35 40.04
C LYS A 206 2.36 52.44 41.22
N LYS A 207 3.61 51.98 41.03
CA LYS A 207 4.66 52.09 42.06
C LYS A 207 4.98 53.54 42.41
N GLU A 208 5.05 54.44 41.42
CA GLU A 208 5.22 55.87 41.71
C GLU A 208 4.08 56.46 42.54
N TYR A 209 2.82 56.03 42.31
CA TYR A 209 1.69 56.47 43.14
C TYR A 209 1.75 55.87 44.55
N GLU A 210 2.16 54.62 44.72
CA GLU A 210 2.40 54.02 46.04
C GLU A 210 3.51 54.77 46.81
N GLU A 211 4.59 55.17 46.12
CA GLU A 211 5.67 56.01 46.68
C GLU A 211 5.24 57.45 46.97
N LYS A 212 4.18 57.96 46.32
CA LYS A 212 3.57 59.28 46.62
C LYS A 212 2.62 59.18 47.81
N ILE A 213 1.79 58.13 47.88
CA ILE A 213 0.86 57.86 48.98
C ILE A 213 1.61 57.64 50.30
N THR A 214 2.66 56.84 50.31
CA THR A 214 3.48 56.59 51.51
C THR A 214 4.14 57.87 52.06
N LYS A 215 4.63 58.77 51.20
CA LYS A 215 5.15 60.09 51.62
C LYS A 215 4.06 60.97 52.20
N LEU A 216 2.89 61.05 51.56
CA LEU A 216 1.75 61.82 52.06
C LEU A 216 1.20 61.32 53.40
N LEU A 217 1.27 60.01 53.67
CA LEU A 217 0.92 59.44 54.97
C LEU A 217 1.89 59.91 56.07
N VAL A 218 3.20 59.82 55.84
CA VAL A 218 4.23 60.30 56.79
C VAL A 218 4.11 61.81 57.04
N ASP A 219 3.90 62.61 55.99
CA ASP A 219 3.66 64.05 56.10
C ASP A 219 2.37 64.37 56.89
N SER A 220 1.36 63.51 56.83
CA SER A 220 0.10 63.66 57.57
C SER A 220 0.28 63.30 59.04
N GLU A 221 0.97 62.19 59.36
CA GLU A 221 1.29 61.80 60.74
C GLU A 221 2.14 62.87 61.44
N ALA A 222 3.14 63.42 60.76
CA ALA A 222 3.97 64.51 61.28
C ALA A 222 3.15 65.78 61.60
N LYS A 223 2.20 66.15 60.72
CA LYS A 223 1.28 67.27 60.95
C LYS A 223 0.31 67.01 62.10
N GLU A 224 -0.19 65.78 62.24
CA GLU A 224 -1.08 65.44 63.35
C GLU A 224 -0.35 65.50 64.71
N GLN A 225 0.91 65.04 64.77
CA GLN A 225 1.74 65.17 65.97
C GLN A 225 2.00 66.65 66.34
N ALA A 226 2.30 67.50 65.35
CA ALA A 226 2.46 68.94 65.57
C ALA A 226 1.17 69.61 66.09
N LEU A 227 0.02 69.30 65.47
CA LEU A 227 -1.28 69.83 65.89
C LEU A 227 -1.67 69.39 67.31
N ARG A 228 -1.36 68.15 67.70
CA ARG A 228 -1.59 67.66 69.08
C ARG A 228 -0.79 68.48 70.11
N ALA A 229 0.48 68.79 69.83
CA ALA A 229 1.31 69.62 70.71
C ALA A 229 0.78 71.07 70.83
N GLU A 230 0.30 71.65 69.73
CA GLU A 230 -0.31 73.00 69.73
C GLU A 230 -1.63 73.03 70.51
N VAL A 231 -2.47 71.99 70.38
CA VAL A 231 -3.72 71.84 71.14
C VAL A 231 -3.49 71.78 72.65
N ASP A 232 -2.47 71.04 73.12
CA ASP A 232 -2.17 70.95 74.55
C ASP A 232 -1.60 72.27 75.11
N SER A 233 -0.82 73.03 74.31
CA SER A 233 -0.40 74.41 74.65
C SER A 233 -1.59 75.37 74.77
N HIS A 234 -2.56 75.29 73.85
CA HIS A 234 -3.79 76.08 73.92
C HIS A 234 -4.68 75.72 75.12
N LYS A 235 -4.68 74.45 75.54
CA LYS A 235 -5.33 73.98 76.79
C LYS A 235 -4.75 74.67 78.01
N GLN A 236 -3.41 74.74 78.10
CA GLN A 236 -2.70 75.32 79.22
C GLN A 236 -2.93 76.83 79.33
N THR A 237 -2.86 77.56 78.21
CA THR A 237 -3.12 79.01 78.17
C THR A 237 -4.58 79.35 78.47
N LYS A 238 -5.54 78.56 77.98
CA LYS A 238 -6.96 78.74 78.31
C LYS A 238 -7.22 78.61 79.82
N SER A 239 -6.59 77.66 80.49
CA SER A 239 -6.73 77.47 81.95
C SER A 239 -6.31 78.71 82.76
N MET A 240 -5.32 79.48 82.28
CA MET A 240 -4.89 80.73 82.93
C MET A 240 -5.87 81.88 82.65
N LEU A 241 -6.46 81.92 81.46
CA LEU A 241 -7.46 82.92 81.10
C LEU A 241 -8.77 82.74 81.89
N ASP A 242 -9.24 81.50 82.04
CA ASP A 242 -10.47 81.17 82.78
C ASP A 242 -10.32 81.48 84.28
N ALA A 243 -9.10 81.44 84.85
CA ALA A 243 -8.83 81.90 86.21
C ALA A 243 -9.02 83.43 86.36
N SER A 244 -8.41 84.22 85.46
CA SER A 244 -8.48 85.69 85.51
C SER A 244 -9.89 86.26 85.22
N ASN A 245 -10.70 85.56 84.44
CA ASN A 245 -12.02 86.03 83.99
C ASN A 245 -13.11 86.02 85.09
N ASN A 246 -12.83 85.38 86.24
CA ASN A 246 -13.72 85.31 87.39
C ASN A 246 -13.69 86.57 88.28
N ASP A 247 -12.56 87.27 88.37
CA ASP A 247 -12.39 88.41 89.30
C ASP A 247 -13.12 89.69 88.86
N CYS A 248 -13.43 89.83 87.56
CA CYS A 248 -13.86 91.11 86.96
C CYS A 248 -15.38 91.31 86.81
N LYS A 249 -16.24 90.56 87.50
CA LYS A 249 -17.71 90.63 87.29
C LYS A 249 -18.53 90.80 88.58
N ARG A 250 -18.56 92.02 89.13
CA ARG A 250 -19.42 92.36 90.29
C ARG A 250 -20.12 93.73 90.19
N ASN A 251 -21.33 93.73 89.61
CA ASN A 251 -22.44 94.68 89.87
C ASN A 251 -22.20 96.15 89.38
N SER A 252 -23.19 97.05 89.24
CA SER A 252 -24.67 97.00 89.34
C SER A 252 -25.24 98.12 88.41
N LEU A 253 -26.22 97.87 87.53
CA LEU A 253 -27.67 97.88 87.78
C LEU A 253 -28.30 99.29 87.98
N LEU A 254 -28.22 100.14 86.94
CA LEU A 254 -29.02 101.38 86.76
C LEU A 254 -30.06 101.24 85.61
N SER A 255 -30.34 100.01 85.18
CA SER A 255 -31.33 99.68 84.14
C SER A 255 -32.63 99.26 84.80
N LEU A 256 -33.70 100.05 84.69
CA LEU A 256 -35.06 99.60 84.98
C LEU A 256 -36.19 100.43 84.35
N GLU A 257 -36.11 101.77 84.33
CA GLU A 257 -37.27 102.60 83.94
C GLU A 257 -37.24 103.06 82.48
N MET A 258 -36.11 103.57 81.98
CA MET A 258 -35.92 103.69 80.52
C MET A 258 -36.00 102.31 79.84
N GLN A 259 -35.67 101.25 80.58
CA GLN A 259 -35.76 99.85 80.15
C GLN A 259 -37.20 99.39 79.85
N ASP A 260 -38.26 100.11 80.20
CA ASP A 260 -39.66 99.67 79.99
C ASP A 260 -40.22 100.07 78.61
N TYR A 261 -40.09 101.34 78.23
CA TYR A 261 -40.40 101.76 76.87
C TYR A 261 -39.36 101.23 75.88
N GLU A 262 -38.09 101.16 76.29
CA GLU A 262 -37.12 100.36 75.55
C GLU A 262 -37.49 98.87 75.50
N ARG A 263 -38.09 98.25 76.54
CA ARG A 263 -38.53 96.85 76.47
C ARG A 263 -39.56 96.67 75.38
N SER A 264 -40.60 97.51 75.33
CA SER A 264 -41.65 97.36 74.31
C SER A 264 -41.08 97.54 72.90
N VAL A 265 -40.26 98.57 72.66
CA VAL A 265 -39.65 98.82 71.34
C VAL A 265 -38.61 97.75 70.98
N LYS A 266 -37.74 97.35 71.93
CA LYS A 266 -36.78 96.26 71.74
C LYS A 266 -37.49 94.91 71.59
N GLU A 267 -38.68 94.70 72.16
CA GLU A 267 -39.44 93.47 71.99
C GLU A 267 -40.15 93.40 70.63
N THR A 268 -40.76 94.49 70.15
CA THR A 268 -41.30 94.54 68.78
C THR A 268 -40.18 94.45 67.75
N ALA A 269 -39.06 95.15 67.97
CA ALA A 269 -37.86 95.03 67.13
C ALA A 269 -37.28 93.61 67.19
N LYS A 270 -37.22 92.95 68.35
CA LYS A 270 -36.76 91.55 68.50
C LYS A 270 -37.76 90.53 67.94
N LYS A 271 -39.05 90.84 67.85
CA LYS A 271 -40.04 90.02 67.10
C LYS A 271 -39.82 90.17 65.60
N LEU A 272 -39.64 91.41 65.10
CA LEU A 272 -39.31 91.68 63.70
C LEU A 272 -37.96 91.06 63.30
N GLU A 273 -36.95 91.16 64.14
CA GLU A 273 -35.61 90.63 63.88
C GLU A 273 -35.59 89.10 63.99
N LYS A 274 -36.33 88.49 64.92
CA LYS A 274 -36.58 87.03 64.90
C LYS A 274 -37.28 86.58 63.61
N GLN A 275 -38.22 87.35 63.08
CA GLN A 275 -38.87 87.04 61.80
C GLN A 275 -37.90 87.22 60.62
N ARG A 276 -37.04 88.25 60.64
CA ARG A 276 -35.96 88.43 59.65
C ARG A 276 -34.95 87.28 59.71
N GLU A 277 -34.51 86.89 60.91
CA GLU A 277 -33.68 85.71 61.16
C GLU A 277 -34.35 84.42 60.63
N GLN A 278 -35.65 84.25 60.84
CA GLN A 278 -36.39 83.10 60.30
C GLN A 278 -36.42 83.14 58.77
N VAL A 279 -36.64 84.32 58.16
CA VAL A 279 -36.60 84.49 56.69
C VAL A 279 -35.20 84.27 56.13
N THR A 280 -34.11 84.70 56.79
CA THR A 280 -32.73 84.44 56.33
C THR A 280 -32.35 82.97 56.54
N LYS A 281 -32.75 82.33 57.64
CA LYS A 281 -32.58 80.88 57.87
C LYS A 281 -33.32 80.06 56.81
N LEU A 282 -34.58 80.40 56.50
CA LEU A 282 -35.37 79.74 55.45
C LEU A 282 -34.77 79.97 54.06
N LYS A 283 -34.28 81.17 53.74
CA LYS A 283 -33.56 81.43 52.48
C LYS A 283 -32.27 80.60 52.37
N GLY A 284 -31.45 80.57 53.43
CA GLY A 284 -30.25 79.73 53.48
C GLY A 284 -30.54 78.22 53.38
N GLN A 285 -31.66 77.75 53.93
CA GLN A 285 -32.16 76.39 53.74
C GLN A 285 -32.59 76.14 52.28
N ILE A 286 -33.32 77.07 51.66
CA ILE A 286 -33.72 76.98 50.25
C ILE A 286 -32.49 76.97 49.32
N ASP A 287 -31.49 77.81 49.57
CA ASP A 287 -30.31 77.92 48.71
C ASP A 287 -29.32 76.75 48.91
N SER A 288 -29.20 76.20 50.12
CA SER A 288 -28.50 74.92 50.34
C SER A 288 -29.26 73.74 49.71
N GLN A 289 -30.59 73.71 49.78
CA GLN A 289 -31.40 72.70 49.08
C GLN A 289 -31.27 72.78 47.55
N LYS A 290 -31.24 73.99 46.96
CA LYS A 290 -30.91 74.18 45.53
C LYS A 290 -29.53 73.63 45.18
N SER A 291 -28.53 73.89 46.03
CA SER A 291 -27.18 73.36 45.87
C SER A 291 -27.17 71.82 45.86
N THR A 292 -27.84 71.18 46.82
CA THR A 292 -27.96 69.72 46.85
C THR A 292 -28.76 69.15 45.66
N ILE A 293 -29.83 69.82 45.22
CA ILE A 293 -30.61 69.41 44.03
C ILE A 293 -29.74 69.49 42.77
N ASN A 294 -28.91 70.52 42.62
CA ASN A 294 -28.01 70.64 41.48
C ASN A 294 -26.87 69.61 41.53
N ALA A 295 -26.31 69.32 42.71
CA ALA A 295 -25.34 68.25 42.89
C ALA A 295 -25.92 66.85 42.54
N LEU A 296 -27.16 66.56 42.99
CA LEU A 296 -27.87 65.32 42.66
C LEU A 296 -28.21 65.23 41.15
N ARG A 297 -28.50 66.34 40.49
CA ARG A 297 -28.72 66.38 39.03
C ARG A 297 -27.45 66.04 38.24
N GLU A 298 -26.31 66.61 38.60
CA GLU A 298 -25.05 66.27 37.91
C GLU A 298 -24.61 64.83 38.23
N GLN A 299 -24.86 64.34 39.45
CA GLN A 299 -24.67 62.92 39.78
C GLN A 299 -25.56 61.99 38.94
N ASN A 300 -26.85 62.31 38.77
CA ASN A 300 -27.74 61.53 37.90
C ASN A 300 -27.26 61.55 36.44
N LYS A 301 -26.86 62.70 35.91
CA LYS A 301 -26.30 62.81 34.56
C LYS A 301 -25.04 61.95 34.38
N ILE A 302 -24.11 61.99 35.34
CA ILE A 302 -22.90 61.14 35.33
C ILE A 302 -23.25 59.65 35.43
N LEU A 303 -24.34 59.28 36.11
CA LEU A 303 -24.84 57.90 36.16
C LEU A 303 -25.50 57.49 34.84
N GLU A 304 -26.29 58.35 34.20
CA GLU A 304 -26.88 58.14 32.86
C GLU A 304 -25.80 57.98 31.77
N GLU A 305 -24.74 58.80 31.82
CA GLU A 305 -23.59 58.69 30.94
C GLU A 305 -22.86 57.34 31.14
N LYS A 306 -22.62 56.92 32.39
CA LYS A 306 -22.01 55.61 32.72
C LYS A 306 -22.86 54.40 32.35
N VAL A 307 -24.19 54.49 32.47
CA VAL A 307 -25.10 53.42 32.02
C VAL A 307 -25.00 53.26 30.50
N ARG A 308 -25.00 54.37 29.75
CA ARG A 308 -24.83 54.35 28.29
C ARG A 308 -23.47 53.76 27.87
N GLU A 309 -22.39 54.15 28.53
CA GLU A 309 -21.07 53.55 28.31
C GLU A 309 -21.08 52.04 28.63
N ALA A 310 -21.77 51.59 29.68
CA ALA A 310 -21.91 50.17 29.99
C ALA A 310 -22.73 49.42 28.93
N ASP A 311 -23.82 50.00 28.42
CA ASP A 311 -24.64 49.42 27.35
C ASP A 311 -23.85 49.29 26.03
N ASP A 312 -23.09 50.31 25.63
CA ASP A 312 -22.24 50.26 24.43
C ASP A 312 -21.11 49.22 24.57
N ASN A 313 -20.50 49.09 25.76
CA ASN A 313 -19.55 48.02 26.07
C ASN A 313 -20.19 46.63 26.07
N PHE A 314 -21.44 46.50 26.55
CA PHE A 314 -22.20 45.25 26.50
C PHE A 314 -22.57 44.86 25.07
N ASN A 315 -22.99 45.82 24.25
CA ASN A 315 -23.34 45.62 22.84
C ASN A 315 -22.12 45.19 22.01
N THR A 316 -20.96 45.81 22.22
CA THR A 316 -19.70 45.43 21.55
C THR A 316 -19.22 44.06 22.01
N ALA A 317 -19.22 43.75 23.31
CA ALA A 317 -18.90 42.41 23.81
C ALA A 317 -19.87 41.34 23.26
N THR A 318 -21.17 41.64 23.17
CA THR A 318 -22.18 40.75 22.58
C THR A 318 -21.93 40.52 21.09
N ALA A 319 -21.52 41.56 20.35
CA ALA A 319 -21.11 41.42 18.95
C ALA A 319 -19.87 40.54 18.81
N GLU A 320 -18.83 40.73 19.63
CA GLU A 320 -17.64 39.88 19.63
C GLU A 320 -17.98 38.42 19.94
N ILE A 321 -18.75 38.14 21.00
CA ILE A 321 -19.25 36.79 21.35
C ILE A 321 -19.97 36.14 20.16
N ASN A 322 -20.79 36.90 19.42
CA ASN A 322 -21.47 36.41 18.23
C ASN A 322 -20.53 36.17 17.03
N THR A 323 -19.34 36.80 16.98
CA THR A 323 -18.29 36.43 16.01
C THR A 323 -17.50 35.19 16.44
N TYR A 324 -17.30 34.96 17.74
CA TYR A 324 -16.65 33.75 18.25
C TYR A 324 -17.53 32.52 18.02
N LYS A 325 -18.82 32.56 18.42
CA LYS A 325 -19.79 31.49 18.13
C LYS A 325 -19.86 31.10 16.64
N LYS A 326 -19.68 32.07 15.72
CA LYS A 326 -19.64 31.83 14.26
C LYS A 326 -18.30 31.25 13.75
N LYS A 327 -17.22 31.33 14.52
CA LYS A 327 -15.97 30.61 14.28
C LYS A 327 -16.05 29.21 14.86
N ASP A 328 -16.53 29.09 16.09
CA ASP A 328 -16.68 27.82 16.79
C ASP A 328 -17.56 26.85 15.98
N ALA A 329 -18.73 27.30 15.51
CA ALA A 329 -19.61 26.51 14.64
C ALA A 329 -18.98 26.11 13.27
N ARG A 330 -17.98 26.86 12.77
CA ARG A 330 -17.22 26.47 11.56
C ARG A 330 -16.15 25.44 11.87
N LEU A 331 -15.49 25.56 13.02
CA LEU A 331 -14.51 24.59 13.50
C LEU A 331 -15.21 23.26 13.85
N GLU A 332 -16.41 23.29 14.40
CA GLU A 332 -17.26 22.11 14.60
C GLU A 332 -17.61 21.43 13.26
N GLU A 333 -17.98 22.21 12.23
CA GLU A 333 -18.24 21.67 10.88
C GLU A 333 -16.98 21.11 10.21
N GLU A 334 -15.82 21.75 10.38
CA GLU A 334 -14.53 21.28 9.87
C GLU A 334 -14.03 20.03 10.61
N VAL A 335 -14.25 19.92 11.92
CA VAL A 335 -13.99 18.71 12.71
C VAL A 335 -14.89 17.57 12.22
N ALA A 336 -16.20 17.78 12.08
CA ALA A 336 -17.11 16.74 11.60
C ALA A 336 -16.70 16.20 10.21
N ARG A 337 -16.38 17.09 9.25
CA ARG A 337 -15.86 16.68 7.94
C ARG A 337 -14.54 15.90 8.02
N LYS A 338 -13.69 16.17 9.02
CA LYS A 338 -12.44 15.42 9.25
C LYS A 338 -12.68 14.09 9.98
N GLU A 339 -13.69 13.99 10.84
CA GLU A 339 -14.12 12.73 11.43
C GLU A 339 -14.71 11.79 10.36
N ASP A 340 -15.53 12.29 9.44
CA ASP A 340 -16.00 11.55 8.26
C ASP A 340 -14.84 11.08 7.35
N GLN A 341 -13.86 11.95 7.10
CA GLN A 341 -12.66 11.59 6.33
C GLN A 341 -11.82 10.52 7.04
N ILE A 342 -11.69 10.58 8.36
CA ILE A 342 -11.02 9.54 9.16
C ILE A 342 -11.82 8.23 9.12
N HIS A 343 -13.16 8.28 9.18
CA HIS A 343 -14.00 7.09 9.17
C HIS A 343 -13.90 6.33 7.84
N SER A 344 -14.00 7.05 6.72
CA SER A 344 -13.84 6.49 5.36
C SER A 344 -12.44 5.93 5.09
N LEU A 345 -11.38 6.62 5.53
CA LEU A 345 -10.00 6.10 5.46
C LEU A 345 -9.80 4.87 6.36
N THR A 346 -10.45 4.82 7.53
CA THR A 346 -10.41 3.65 8.41
C THR A 346 -11.11 2.46 7.78
N GLN A 347 -12.27 2.67 7.15
CA GLN A 347 -12.98 1.62 6.43
C GLN A 347 -12.15 1.06 5.27
N LEU A 348 -11.49 1.91 4.48
CA LEU A 348 -10.62 1.50 3.38
C LEU A 348 -9.36 0.74 3.85
N LEU A 349 -8.81 1.12 5.00
CA LEU A 349 -7.72 0.39 5.64
C LEU A 349 -8.18 -1.01 6.09
N GLU A 350 -9.39 -1.13 6.64
CA GLU A 350 -9.93 -2.40 7.12
C GLU A 350 -10.30 -3.34 5.97
N THR A 351 -10.81 -2.83 4.83
CA THR A 351 -11.04 -3.67 3.63
C THR A 351 -9.72 -4.15 3.02
N SER A 352 -8.72 -3.27 2.91
CA SER A 352 -7.39 -3.64 2.40
C SER A 352 -6.67 -4.64 3.32
N ARG A 353 -6.94 -4.62 4.63
CA ARG A 353 -6.53 -5.67 5.57
C ARG A 353 -7.23 -6.99 5.30
N SER A 354 -8.56 -7.02 5.16
CA SER A 354 -9.27 -8.27 4.86
C SER A 354 -8.81 -8.87 3.53
N GLU A 355 -8.59 -8.06 2.49
CA GLU A 355 -8.01 -8.51 1.21
C GLU A 355 -6.60 -9.11 1.40
N SER A 356 -5.76 -8.48 2.25
CA SER A 356 -4.41 -8.97 2.57
C SER A 356 -4.43 -10.28 3.36
N GLU A 357 -5.39 -10.44 4.29
CA GLU A 357 -5.59 -11.67 5.05
C GLU A 357 -6.13 -12.80 4.15
N GLU A 358 -7.11 -12.51 3.29
CA GLU A 358 -7.62 -13.46 2.29
C GLU A 358 -6.50 -13.96 1.37
N LEU A 359 -5.72 -13.05 0.76
CA LEU A 359 -4.56 -13.39 -0.06
C LEU A 359 -3.51 -14.20 0.70
N SER A 360 -3.30 -13.91 2.00
CA SER A 360 -2.39 -14.69 2.87
C SER A 360 -2.91 -16.11 3.09
N THR A 361 -4.22 -16.30 3.29
CA THR A 361 -4.80 -17.65 3.39
C THR A 361 -4.75 -18.40 2.06
N GLU A 362 -4.95 -17.73 0.93
CA GLU A 362 -4.91 -18.36 -0.40
C GLU A 362 -3.48 -18.80 -0.76
N LEU A 363 -2.49 -17.93 -0.53
CA LEU A 363 -1.07 -18.29 -0.65
C LEU A 363 -0.72 -19.50 0.24
N SER A 364 -1.27 -19.55 1.45
CA SER A 364 -1.06 -20.68 2.37
C SER A 364 -1.70 -22.00 1.85
N LYS A 365 -2.87 -21.94 1.19
CA LYS A 365 -3.48 -23.10 0.51
C LYS A 365 -2.59 -23.57 -0.65
N VAL A 366 -2.18 -22.66 -1.54
CA VAL A 366 -1.33 -22.97 -2.70
C VAL A 366 0.00 -23.58 -2.27
N ILE A 367 0.62 -23.09 -1.20
CA ILE A 367 1.83 -23.68 -0.62
C ILE A 367 1.56 -25.11 -0.10
N ALA A 368 0.45 -25.34 0.61
CA ALA A 368 0.09 -26.66 1.11
C ALA A 368 -0.22 -27.67 -0.02
N GLU A 369 -0.89 -27.22 -1.09
CA GLU A 369 -1.15 -28.05 -2.28
C GLU A 369 0.14 -28.36 -3.04
N HIS A 370 1.04 -27.38 -3.21
CA HIS A 370 2.35 -27.61 -3.82
C HIS A 370 3.21 -28.57 -3.00
N GLN A 371 3.21 -28.46 -1.66
CA GLN A 371 3.89 -29.43 -0.80
C GLN A 371 3.31 -30.85 -0.93
N LYS A 372 1.97 -30.96 -1.03
CA LYS A 372 1.26 -32.23 -1.21
C LYS A 372 1.58 -32.89 -2.56
N THR A 373 1.56 -32.15 -3.67
CA THR A 373 1.88 -32.69 -5.00
C THR A 373 3.36 -33.05 -5.12
N ASN A 374 4.26 -32.23 -4.58
CA ASN A 374 5.71 -32.51 -4.53
C ASN A 374 5.99 -33.78 -3.70
N ALA A 375 5.30 -33.97 -2.56
CA ALA A 375 5.39 -35.21 -1.78
C ALA A 375 4.87 -36.44 -2.55
N MET A 376 3.77 -36.31 -3.32
CA MET A 376 3.26 -37.39 -4.18
C MET A 376 4.27 -37.77 -5.27
N LEU A 377 4.77 -36.79 -6.03
CA LEU A 377 5.77 -36.99 -7.08
C LEU A 377 7.07 -37.59 -6.54
N LYS A 378 7.51 -37.18 -5.35
CA LYS A 378 8.66 -37.78 -4.67
C LYS A 378 8.42 -39.26 -4.33
N ASN A 379 7.26 -39.60 -3.78
CA ASN A 379 6.91 -40.98 -3.45
C ASN A 379 6.83 -41.86 -4.71
N GLU A 380 6.26 -41.35 -5.80
CA GLU A 380 6.20 -42.05 -7.09
C GLU A 380 7.59 -42.24 -7.70
N ARG A 381 8.43 -41.20 -7.70
CA ARG A 381 9.84 -41.28 -8.12
C ARG A 381 10.61 -42.34 -7.32
N ASP A 382 10.44 -42.35 -5.99
CA ASP A 382 11.16 -43.27 -5.11
C ASP A 382 10.64 -44.73 -5.25
N LEU A 383 9.35 -44.92 -5.56
CA LEU A 383 8.76 -46.20 -5.98
C LEU A 383 9.33 -46.70 -7.32
N LEU A 384 9.31 -45.86 -8.37
CA LEU A 384 9.85 -46.18 -9.69
C LEU A 384 11.35 -46.49 -9.61
N ARG A 385 12.09 -45.77 -8.77
CA ARG A 385 13.50 -46.04 -8.48
C ARG A 385 13.70 -47.40 -7.80
N SER A 386 12.85 -47.75 -6.84
CA SER A 386 12.86 -49.08 -6.19
C SER A 386 12.57 -50.21 -7.20
N GLN A 387 11.56 -50.04 -8.05
CA GLN A 387 11.25 -50.98 -9.14
C GLN A 387 12.41 -51.12 -10.13
N THR A 388 13.04 -50.01 -10.51
CA THR A 388 14.21 -50.00 -11.41
C THR A 388 15.39 -50.77 -10.80
N LEU A 389 15.67 -50.59 -9.52
CA LEU A 389 16.70 -51.35 -8.80
C LEU A 389 16.38 -52.86 -8.73
N GLY A 390 15.11 -53.21 -8.50
CA GLY A 390 14.65 -54.61 -8.53
C GLY A 390 14.82 -55.25 -9.90
N LEU A 391 14.44 -54.55 -10.97
CA LEU A 391 14.64 -55.01 -12.36
C LEU A 391 16.13 -55.13 -12.71
N GLN A 392 16.98 -54.21 -12.24
CA GLN A 392 18.43 -54.30 -12.42
C GLN A 392 19.05 -55.50 -11.67
N GLN A 393 18.54 -55.87 -10.51
CA GLN A 393 18.98 -57.08 -9.82
C GLN A 393 18.52 -58.34 -10.55
N ASN A 394 17.23 -58.43 -10.90
CA ASN A 394 16.70 -59.56 -11.67
C ASN A 394 17.43 -59.76 -13.01
N LEU A 395 17.85 -58.67 -13.67
CA LEU A 395 18.65 -58.71 -14.89
C LEU A 395 20.05 -59.31 -14.64
N ARG A 396 20.71 -58.97 -13.54
CA ARG A 396 22.00 -59.56 -13.14
C ARG A 396 21.85 -61.04 -12.81
N ASP A 397 20.84 -61.39 -12.01
CA ASP A 397 20.58 -62.79 -11.63
C ASP A 397 20.31 -63.65 -12.89
N ALA A 398 19.61 -63.10 -13.88
CA ALA A 398 19.39 -63.73 -15.18
C ALA A 398 20.66 -63.80 -16.06
N GLN A 399 21.54 -62.78 -16.00
CA GLN A 399 22.82 -62.78 -16.70
C GLN A 399 23.80 -63.81 -16.12
N ASP A 400 23.90 -63.90 -14.80
CA ASP A 400 24.74 -64.89 -14.11
C ASP A 400 24.18 -66.32 -14.32
N ALA A 401 22.86 -66.50 -14.31
CA ALA A 401 22.23 -67.78 -14.66
C ALA A 401 22.44 -68.17 -16.13
N LEU A 402 22.36 -67.22 -17.07
CA LEU A 402 22.68 -67.45 -18.48
C LEU A 402 24.14 -67.88 -18.65
N LYS A 403 25.07 -67.14 -18.04
CA LYS A 403 26.50 -67.43 -18.06
C LYS A 403 26.81 -68.81 -17.46
N LEU A 404 26.16 -69.21 -16.37
CA LEU A 404 26.26 -70.56 -15.82
C LEU A 404 25.85 -71.62 -16.86
N LYS A 405 24.77 -71.37 -17.62
CA LYS A 405 24.33 -72.26 -18.71
C LYS A 405 25.23 -72.23 -19.94
N GLU A 406 25.87 -71.11 -20.25
CA GLU A 406 26.91 -71.04 -21.29
C GLU A 406 28.19 -71.81 -20.87
N ASP A 407 28.57 -71.75 -19.59
CA ASP A 407 29.69 -72.52 -19.04
C ASP A 407 29.37 -74.02 -18.98
N GLU A 408 28.18 -74.42 -18.52
CA GLU A 408 27.68 -75.81 -18.61
C GLU A 408 27.66 -76.32 -20.06
N LEU A 409 27.12 -75.53 -20.99
CA LEU A 409 27.08 -75.88 -22.42
C LEU A 409 28.50 -76.01 -22.98
N ARG A 410 29.45 -75.16 -22.57
CA ARG A 410 30.86 -75.27 -22.99
C ARG A 410 31.51 -76.54 -22.48
N VAL A 411 31.24 -76.94 -21.23
CA VAL A 411 31.69 -78.26 -20.71
C VAL A 411 31.10 -79.38 -21.54
N ILE A 412 29.78 -79.42 -21.75
CA ILE A 412 29.09 -80.44 -22.56
C ILE A 412 29.63 -80.47 -24.00
N LEU A 413 29.94 -79.31 -24.61
CA LEU A 413 30.56 -79.24 -25.93
C LEU A 413 31.97 -79.85 -25.92
N THR A 414 32.82 -79.57 -24.92
CA THR A 414 34.15 -80.21 -24.83
C THR A 414 34.06 -81.71 -24.51
N GLU A 415 33.07 -82.15 -23.73
CA GLU A 415 32.79 -83.57 -23.52
C GLU A 415 32.28 -84.25 -24.79
N TYR A 416 31.47 -83.55 -25.59
CA TYR A 416 30.99 -83.98 -26.90
C TYR A 416 32.10 -83.99 -27.95
N GLU A 417 33.04 -83.05 -27.94
CA GLU A 417 34.23 -83.09 -28.80
C GLU A 417 35.16 -84.23 -28.39
N GLY A 418 35.38 -84.44 -27.09
CA GLY A 418 36.04 -85.63 -26.57
C GLY A 418 35.31 -86.92 -26.97
N TYR A 419 33.98 -86.93 -26.91
CA TYR A 419 33.16 -88.04 -27.40
C TYR A 419 33.27 -88.20 -28.91
N LYS A 420 33.33 -87.13 -29.69
CA LYS A 420 33.49 -87.13 -31.15
C LYS A 420 34.87 -87.64 -31.55
N VAL A 421 35.93 -87.35 -30.80
CA VAL A 421 37.26 -87.94 -31.01
C VAL A 421 37.27 -89.43 -30.63
N ARG A 422 36.68 -89.81 -29.49
CA ARG A 422 36.47 -91.23 -29.12
C ARG A 422 35.64 -91.96 -30.19
N ALA A 423 34.56 -91.36 -30.66
CA ALA A 423 33.66 -91.88 -31.68
C ALA A 423 34.26 -91.85 -33.08
N GLN A 424 35.19 -90.95 -33.41
CA GLN A 424 35.97 -90.99 -34.65
C GLN A 424 37.10 -92.03 -34.62
N SER A 425 37.59 -92.37 -33.42
CA SER A 425 38.42 -93.57 -33.22
C SER A 425 37.57 -94.83 -33.47
N VAL A 426 36.40 -94.91 -32.85
CA VAL A 426 35.44 -96.03 -33.03
C VAL A 426 34.87 -96.10 -34.45
N LEU A 427 34.61 -94.98 -35.15
CA LEU A 427 34.10 -94.93 -36.53
C LEU A 427 35.19 -95.26 -37.56
N ARG A 428 36.48 -95.03 -37.24
CA ARG A 428 37.58 -95.64 -38.00
C ARG A 428 37.62 -97.18 -37.86
N GLN A 429 36.90 -97.74 -36.88
CA GLN A 429 36.78 -99.18 -36.65
C GLN A 429 35.35 -99.73 -36.88
N ASN A 430 34.36 -98.87 -37.11
CA ASN A 430 32.96 -99.19 -37.41
C ASN A 430 32.43 -98.28 -38.52
N GLN A 431 33.02 -98.39 -39.71
CA GLN A 431 32.34 -97.98 -40.94
C GLN A 431 31.19 -98.96 -41.24
N ILE A 432 30.00 -98.72 -40.70
CA ILE A 432 28.69 -99.16 -41.24
C ILE A 432 27.55 -98.58 -40.37
N ARG A 433 26.39 -98.33 -41.00
CA ARG A 433 25.08 -98.02 -40.40
C ARG A 433 24.97 -96.67 -39.64
N ASN A 434 24.50 -95.65 -40.35
CA ASN A 434 23.57 -94.66 -39.80
C ASN A 434 22.68 -94.11 -40.92
N ILE A 435 21.37 -94.39 -40.82
CA ILE A 435 20.29 -93.86 -41.70
C ILE A 435 19.19 -93.20 -40.83
N GLY A 436 19.40 -93.09 -39.51
CA GLY A 436 18.45 -92.53 -38.53
C GLY A 436 18.91 -91.21 -37.89
N LEU A 437 19.77 -90.45 -38.57
CA LEU A 437 20.32 -89.18 -38.06
C LEU A 437 19.69 -87.94 -38.69
N GLU A 438 19.17 -88.03 -39.93
CA GLU A 438 18.53 -86.90 -40.62
C GLU A 438 17.25 -86.42 -39.94
N GLU A 439 16.43 -87.33 -39.40
CA GLU A 439 15.14 -86.99 -38.77
C GLU A 439 15.31 -86.12 -37.51
N LYS A 440 16.28 -86.47 -36.65
CA LYS A 440 16.61 -85.67 -35.45
C LYS A 440 17.30 -84.36 -35.80
N LEU A 441 18.16 -84.35 -36.82
CA LEU A 441 18.73 -83.11 -37.34
C LEU A 441 17.65 -82.20 -37.96
N ALA A 442 16.57 -82.76 -38.51
CA ALA A 442 15.43 -81.98 -38.99
C ALA A 442 14.61 -81.37 -37.84
N GLU A 443 14.39 -82.09 -36.73
CA GLU A 443 13.78 -81.56 -35.51
C GLU A 443 14.64 -80.46 -34.87
N GLU A 444 15.95 -80.68 -34.68
CA GLU A 444 16.87 -79.66 -34.15
C GLU A 444 16.93 -78.42 -35.05
N VAL A 445 16.89 -78.58 -36.38
CA VAL A 445 16.81 -77.45 -37.33
C VAL A 445 15.44 -76.75 -37.28
N ALA A 446 14.35 -77.43 -36.94
CA ALA A 446 13.05 -76.80 -36.72
C ALA A 446 13.05 -75.96 -35.43
N ASP A 447 13.51 -76.52 -34.32
CA ASP A 447 13.64 -75.82 -33.03
C ASP A 447 14.58 -74.61 -33.11
N LEU A 448 15.71 -74.75 -33.82
CA LEU A 448 16.62 -73.64 -34.07
C LEU A 448 15.97 -72.56 -34.96
N LYS A 449 15.16 -72.92 -35.96
CA LYS A 449 14.40 -71.94 -36.77
C LYS A 449 13.35 -71.21 -35.94
N VAL A 450 12.60 -71.90 -35.07
CA VAL A 450 11.62 -71.26 -34.16
C VAL A 450 12.32 -70.32 -33.18
N ARG A 451 13.43 -70.77 -32.56
CA ARG A 451 14.22 -69.93 -31.64
C ARG A 451 14.86 -68.72 -32.35
N ASN A 452 15.28 -68.86 -33.60
CA ASN A 452 15.80 -67.76 -34.42
C ASN A 452 14.67 -66.77 -34.82
N ALA A 453 13.48 -67.27 -35.20
CA ALA A 453 12.31 -66.42 -35.46
C ALA A 453 11.87 -65.64 -34.21
N GLN A 454 11.89 -66.27 -33.03
CA GLN A 454 11.63 -65.60 -31.75
C GLN A 454 12.67 -64.50 -31.47
N LEU A 455 13.96 -64.80 -31.60
CA LEU A 455 15.04 -63.83 -31.43
C LEU A 455 14.93 -62.64 -32.39
N ASN A 456 14.55 -62.88 -33.65
CA ASN A 456 14.30 -61.79 -34.61
C ASN A 456 13.08 -60.95 -34.22
N SER A 457 12.00 -61.58 -33.73
CA SER A 457 10.81 -60.84 -33.23
C SER A 457 11.14 -59.98 -32.00
N ASP A 458 11.99 -60.44 -31.10
CA ASP A 458 12.40 -59.68 -29.92
C ASP A 458 13.48 -58.62 -30.25
N LEU A 459 14.31 -58.86 -31.27
CA LEU A 459 15.17 -57.85 -31.87
C LEU A 459 14.35 -56.73 -32.54
N GLU A 460 13.29 -57.07 -33.27
CA GLU A 460 12.42 -56.09 -33.93
C GLU A 460 11.67 -55.22 -32.91
N LYS A 461 11.13 -55.83 -31.83
CA LYS A 461 10.53 -55.10 -30.69
C LYS A 461 11.53 -54.17 -29.99
N THR A 462 12.79 -54.59 -29.85
CA THR A 462 13.81 -53.74 -29.21
C THR A 462 14.29 -52.61 -30.13
N ILE A 463 14.37 -52.84 -31.44
CA ILE A 463 14.60 -51.79 -32.44
C ILE A 463 13.45 -50.77 -32.44
N ASP A 464 12.20 -51.20 -32.42
CA ASP A 464 11.04 -50.29 -32.35
C ASP A 464 10.99 -49.53 -31.00
N ARG A 465 11.40 -50.17 -29.90
CA ARG A 465 11.52 -49.51 -28.60
C ARG A 465 12.67 -48.49 -28.56
N ILE A 466 13.77 -48.74 -29.25
CA ILE A 466 14.86 -47.76 -29.43
C ILE A 466 14.34 -46.58 -30.25
N ARG A 467 13.70 -46.81 -31.40
CA ARG A 467 13.16 -45.75 -32.26
C ARG A 467 12.15 -44.85 -31.53
N ALA A 468 11.26 -45.43 -30.73
CA ALA A 468 10.32 -44.68 -29.91
C ALA A 468 10.98 -43.91 -28.74
N LEU A 469 12.18 -44.30 -28.30
CA LEU A 469 12.97 -43.55 -27.32
C LEU A 469 13.82 -42.45 -27.99
N GLU A 470 14.29 -42.67 -29.23
CA GLU A 470 14.94 -41.65 -30.06
C GLU A 470 13.94 -40.53 -30.39
N GLU A 471 12.75 -40.87 -30.91
CA GLU A 471 11.66 -39.91 -31.18
C GLU A 471 11.26 -39.11 -29.91
N ALA A 472 11.14 -39.78 -28.75
CA ALA A 472 10.84 -39.09 -27.49
C ALA A 472 11.99 -38.17 -27.01
N ASN A 473 13.24 -38.54 -27.26
CA ASN A 473 14.41 -37.74 -26.91
C ASN A 473 14.57 -36.52 -27.83
N ASP A 474 14.22 -36.65 -29.11
CA ASP A 474 14.18 -35.52 -30.05
C ASP A 474 13.07 -34.53 -29.68
N CYS A 475 11.88 -35.00 -29.29
CA CYS A 475 10.81 -34.15 -28.75
C CYS A 475 11.26 -33.39 -27.48
N LEU A 476 11.87 -34.09 -26.51
CA LEU A 476 12.41 -33.47 -25.30
C LEU A 476 13.56 -32.48 -25.60
N SER A 477 14.34 -32.71 -26.66
CA SER A 477 15.36 -31.78 -27.13
C SER A 477 14.74 -30.50 -27.71
N PHE A 478 13.64 -30.63 -28.47
CA PHE A 478 12.88 -29.50 -29.00
C PHE A 478 12.22 -28.68 -27.88
N GLU A 479 11.49 -29.32 -26.96
CA GLU A 479 10.87 -28.65 -25.79
C GLU A 479 11.92 -27.89 -24.95
N LYS A 480 13.11 -28.48 -24.79
CA LYS A 480 14.24 -27.85 -24.10
C LYS A 480 14.79 -26.63 -24.86
N GLU A 481 14.88 -26.70 -26.19
CA GLU A 481 15.38 -25.57 -27.00
C GLU A 481 14.35 -24.42 -27.09
N GLU A 482 13.06 -24.73 -27.14
CA GLU A 482 11.99 -23.73 -27.01
C GLU A 482 12.00 -23.09 -25.61
N SER A 483 12.09 -23.89 -24.55
CA SER A 483 12.22 -23.40 -23.17
C SER A 483 13.47 -22.51 -23.00
N PHE A 484 14.59 -22.85 -23.64
CA PHE A 484 15.82 -22.06 -23.61
C PHE A 484 15.63 -20.70 -24.32
N LYS A 485 14.96 -20.67 -25.48
CA LYS A 485 14.62 -19.42 -26.17
C LYS A 485 13.74 -18.53 -25.32
N HIS A 486 12.71 -19.10 -24.68
CA HIS A 486 11.82 -18.32 -23.81
C HIS A 486 12.55 -17.76 -22.56
N VAL A 487 13.48 -18.52 -21.97
CA VAL A 487 14.35 -17.99 -20.90
C VAL A 487 15.25 -16.85 -21.43
N GLN A 488 15.80 -16.98 -22.63
CA GLN A 488 16.63 -15.95 -23.25
C GLN A 488 15.84 -14.66 -23.58
N GLU A 489 14.58 -14.78 -23.98
CA GLU A 489 13.66 -13.64 -24.15
C GLU A 489 13.44 -12.92 -22.80
N LEU A 490 13.11 -13.67 -21.74
CA LEU A 490 12.91 -13.13 -20.40
C LEU A 490 14.19 -12.49 -19.82
N GLU A 491 15.38 -13.05 -20.08
CA GLU A 491 16.66 -12.44 -19.72
C GLU A 491 16.87 -11.09 -20.43
N MET A 492 16.44 -10.98 -21.70
CA MET A 492 16.54 -9.75 -22.49
C MET A 492 15.55 -8.67 -22.03
N ASP A 493 14.30 -9.04 -21.73
CA ASP A 493 13.29 -8.15 -21.14
C ASP A 493 13.76 -7.61 -19.78
N VAL A 494 14.31 -8.49 -18.93
CA VAL A 494 14.88 -8.12 -17.63
C VAL A 494 16.07 -7.17 -17.78
N GLU A 495 16.92 -7.34 -18.80
CA GLU A 495 18.00 -6.39 -19.07
C GLU A 495 17.48 -5.05 -19.62
N GLU A 496 16.44 -5.04 -20.47
CA GLU A 496 15.82 -3.78 -20.89
C GLU A 496 15.27 -3.01 -19.69
N ILE A 497 14.52 -3.67 -18.80
CA ILE A 497 13.97 -3.07 -17.56
C ILE A 497 15.09 -2.51 -16.68
N LYS A 498 16.24 -3.20 -16.53
CA LYS A 498 17.42 -2.65 -15.84
C LYS A 498 17.93 -1.38 -16.51
N THR A 499 18.05 -1.33 -17.84
CA THR A 499 18.51 -0.12 -18.53
C THR A 499 17.51 1.03 -18.41
N GLN A 500 16.20 0.77 -18.47
CA GLN A 500 15.15 1.77 -18.24
C GLN A 500 15.24 2.33 -16.80
N TYR A 501 15.41 1.46 -15.80
CA TYR A 501 15.60 1.86 -14.40
C TYR A 501 16.88 2.68 -14.20
N ALA A 502 18.00 2.27 -14.81
CA ALA A 502 19.25 3.02 -14.77
C ALA A 502 19.13 4.41 -15.43
N GLN A 503 18.42 4.52 -16.56
CA GLN A 503 18.11 5.80 -17.19
C GLN A 503 17.23 6.69 -16.30
N LEU A 504 16.22 6.13 -15.62
CA LEU A 504 15.35 6.87 -14.72
C LEU A 504 16.11 7.35 -13.46
N SER A 505 16.93 6.49 -12.87
CA SER A 505 17.83 6.80 -11.76
C SER A 505 18.83 7.91 -12.12
N ASN A 506 19.40 7.87 -13.33
CA ASN A 506 20.28 8.93 -13.83
C ASN A 506 19.53 10.26 -14.01
N LYS A 507 18.31 10.26 -14.57
CA LYS A 507 17.46 11.48 -14.68
C LYS A 507 17.09 12.06 -13.31
N TYR A 508 16.83 11.21 -12.32
CA TYR A 508 16.63 11.63 -10.95
C TYR A 508 17.91 12.25 -10.36
N GLN A 509 19.08 11.63 -10.59
CA GLN A 509 20.34 12.17 -10.11
C GLN A 509 20.73 13.50 -10.78
N THR A 510 20.46 13.71 -12.07
CA THR A 510 20.72 15.01 -12.72
C THR A 510 19.80 16.10 -12.20
N THR A 511 18.49 15.85 -12.09
CA THR A 511 17.55 16.84 -11.52
C THR A 511 17.84 17.15 -10.05
N VAL A 512 18.23 16.16 -9.24
CA VAL A 512 18.75 16.40 -7.88
C VAL A 512 20.02 17.26 -7.91
N ASN A 513 20.98 16.97 -8.79
CA ASN A 513 22.21 17.77 -8.91
C ASN A 513 21.89 19.24 -9.28
N GLU A 514 21.07 19.47 -10.31
CA GLU A 514 20.57 20.78 -10.74
C GLU A 514 19.85 21.53 -9.61
N HIS A 515 19.02 20.85 -8.83
CA HIS A 515 18.40 21.42 -7.63
C HIS A 515 19.43 21.77 -6.55
N THR A 516 20.49 20.97 -6.33
CA THR A 516 21.56 21.39 -5.40
C THR A 516 22.34 22.59 -5.92
N GLU A 517 22.54 22.74 -7.24
CA GLU A 517 23.29 23.84 -7.84
C GLU A 517 22.50 25.16 -7.84
N THR A 518 21.21 25.11 -8.15
CA THR A 518 20.31 26.27 -7.97
C THR A 518 20.24 26.71 -6.50
N VAL A 519 20.17 25.77 -5.54
CA VAL A 519 20.24 26.08 -4.10
C VAL A 519 21.60 26.67 -3.68
N LYS A 520 22.73 26.13 -4.18
CA LYS A 520 24.08 26.72 -3.96
C LYS A 520 24.15 28.14 -4.51
N SER A 521 23.64 28.38 -5.72
CA SER A 521 23.63 29.69 -6.38
C SER A 521 22.78 30.72 -5.63
N LEU A 522 21.56 30.35 -5.25
CA LEU A 522 20.67 31.20 -4.42
C LEU A 522 21.29 31.51 -3.05
N ARG A 523 21.98 30.55 -2.43
CA ARG A 523 22.70 30.75 -1.17
C ARG A 523 23.87 31.73 -1.34
N LEU A 524 24.70 31.57 -2.37
CA LEU A 524 25.80 32.50 -2.68
C LEU A 524 25.29 33.92 -2.95
N HIS A 525 24.15 34.06 -3.63
CA HIS A 525 23.50 35.35 -3.84
C HIS A 525 23.02 35.98 -2.51
N ALA A 526 22.37 35.19 -1.65
CA ALA A 526 21.93 35.64 -0.32
C ALA A 526 23.09 36.00 0.62
N ASP A 527 24.17 35.23 0.62
CA ASP A 527 25.39 35.49 1.41
C ASP A 527 26.10 36.75 0.91
N THR A 528 26.17 36.95 -0.42
CA THR A 528 26.73 38.16 -1.06
C THR A 528 25.91 39.40 -0.73
N LEU A 529 24.57 39.33 -0.87
CA LEU A 529 23.66 40.42 -0.49
C LEU A 529 23.79 40.75 1.01
N SER A 530 23.90 39.73 1.85
CA SER A 530 24.13 39.88 3.30
C SER A 530 25.52 40.48 3.59
N GLN A 531 26.52 40.24 2.74
CA GLN A 531 27.84 40.88 2.84
C GLN A 531 27.79 42.35 2.40
N CYS A 532 27.06 42.68 1.32
CA CYS A 532 26.82 44.06 0.90
C CYS A 532 26.13 44.88 1.99
N TYR A 533 25.06 44.36 2.61
CA TYR A 533 24.40 45.06 3.72
C TYR A 533 25.29 45.17 4.97
N ARG A 534 26.07 44.13 5.32
CA ARG A 534 27.05 44.23 6.42
C ARG A 534 28.13 45.28 6.15
N GLN A 535 28.62 45.39 4.92
CA GLN A 535 29.55 46.44 4.51
C GLN A 535 28.88 47.82 4.56
N GLN A 536 27.64 47.97 4.08
CA GLN A 536 26.92 49.24 4.13
C GLN A 536 26.67 49.71 5.58
N ILE A 537 26.36 48.79 6.49
CA ILE A 537 26.26 49.07 7.92
C ILE A 537 27.63 49.48 8.48
N ALA A 538 28.69 48.72 8.23
CA ALA A 538 30.05 49.06 8.69
C ALA A 538 30.54 50.41 8.12
N GLU A 539 30.19 50.76 6.89
CA GLU A 539 30.48 52.07 6.30
C GLU A 539 29.66 53.19 6.95
N GLN A 540 28.40 52.96 7.32
CA GLN A 540 27.62 53.91 8.11
C GLN A 540 28.16 54.03 9.53
N GLU A 541 28.54 52.94 10.19
CA GLU A 541 29.23 52.97 11.48
C GLU A 541 30.55 53.73 11.40
N VAL A 542 31.33 53.59 10.33
CA VAL A 542 32.55 54.38 10.10
C VAL A 542 32.24 55.86 9.82
N ARG A 543 31.13 56.20 9.15
CA ARG A 543 30.68 57.60 8.98
C ARG A 543 30.23 58.19 10.31
N HIS A 544 29.31 57.54 11.02
CA HIS A 544 28.88 57.95 12.35
C HIS A 544 30.05 58.02 13.34
N ASN A 545 31.03 57.12 13.29
CA ASN A 545 32.23 57.21 14.13
C ASN A 545 33.15 58.38 13.71
N LYS A 546 33.23 58.74 12.43
CA LYS A 546 33.94 59.96 11.98
C LYS A 546 33.21 61.22 12.42
N GLU A 547 31.88 61.28 12.24
CA GLU A 547 31.03 62.37 12.72
C GLU A 547 31.09 62.49 14.25
N ILE A 548 31.05 61.39 14.99
CA ILE A 548 31.27 61.35 16.44
C ILE A 548 32.69 61.81 16.79
N VAL A 549 33.72 61.46 16.01
CA VAL A 549 35.09 61.95 16.24
C VAL A 549 35.22 63.44 15.92
N GLU A 550 34.53 63.96 14.90
CA GLU A 550 34.48 65.39 14.55
C GLU A 550 33.69 66.20 15.59
N LEU A 551 32.54 65.68 16.04
CA LEU A 551 31.79 66.18 17.19
C LEU A 551 32.60 66.08 18.48
N GLN A 552 33.40 65.02 18.69
CA GLN A 552 34.36 64.91 19.80
C GLN A 552 35.58 65.82 19.60
N ILE A 553 35.85 66.34 18.41
CA ILE A 553 36.87 67.36 18.13
C ILE A 553 36.30 68.77 18.33
N GLN A 554 35.00 69.00 18.08
CA GLN A 554 34.29 70.19 18.51
C GLN A 554 34.11 70.20 20.03
N GLU A 555 33.68 69.10 20.65
CA GLU A 555 33.73 68.92 22.10
C GLU A 555 35.17 69.06 22.60
N ARG A 556 36.20 68.48 21.97
CA ARG A 556 37.59 68.68 22.42
C ARG A 556 38.04 70.12 22.27
N LYS A 557 37.56 70.91 21.29
CA LYS A 557 37.78 72.36 21.27
C LYS A 557 37.11 73.05 22.46
N ALA A 558 35.95 72.59 22.92
CA ALA A 558 35.34 73.00 24.19
C ALA A 558 35.98 72.34 25.45
N ARG A 559 36.75 71.27 25.28
CA ARG A 559 37.25 70.34 26.31
C ARG A 559 38.77 70.16 26.21
N VAL A 560 39.51 71.23 25.84
CA VAL A 560 40.99 71.34 25.92
C VAL A 560 41.49 71.37 27.38
N ARG A 561 40.67 70.89 28.33
CA ARG A 561 41.04 70.59 29.72
C ARG A 561 40.90 69.07 29.95
N ARG A 562 42.06 68.35 29.87
CA ARG A 562 42.37 66.97 30.35
C ARG A 562 42.55 65.83 29.28
N VAL A 563 43.78 65.69 28.74
CA VAL A 563 44.73 64.52 28.86
C VAL A 563 44.13 63.07 28.76
N LEU A 564 44.33 62.23 27.71
CA LEU A 564 45.46 61.28 27.34
C LEU A 564 45.55 59.98 28.23
N LYS A 565 46.04 58.76 27.89
CA LYS A 565 46.55 57.94 26.71
C LYS A 565 46.68 56.45 27.23
N ALA A 566 46.44 55.27 26.62
CA ALA A 566 46.59 54.57 25.29
C ALA A 566 47.88 53.68 25.10
N ILE A 567 47.82 52.60 24.25
CA ILE A 567 48.82 51.49 23.92
C ILE A 567 48.58 50.16 24.72
N ILE A 568 48.53 48.86 24.27
CA ILE A 568 48.69 47.96 23.05
C ILE A 568 50.04 47.11 22.83
N PRO A 569 50.18 45.98 22.04
CA PRO A 569 50.46 44.59 22.55
C PRO A 569 51.72 43.76 21.97
N PRO A 570 51.74 42.46 21.50
CA PRO A 570 52.85 41.49 21.77
C PRO A 570 53.57 40.81 20.52
N LYS A 571 54.20 39.61 20.66
CA LYS A 571 54.93 38.86 19.59
C LYS A 571 54.89 37.29 19.67
N ILE A 572 55.45 36.59 18.65
CA ILE A 572 55.22 35.16 18.24
C ILE A 572 56.56 34.42 17.94
N TYR A 573 56.67 33.07 18.02
CA TYR A 573 57.56 32.20 17.19
C TYR A 573 57.16 30.67 17.13
N PRO A 574 57.53 29.87 16.09
CA PRO A 574 57.15 28.42 15.93
C PRO A 574 58.29 27.40 15.58
N VAL A 575 58.04 26.08 15.74
CA VAL A 575 58.85 24.88 15.29
C VAL A 575 58.00 23.57 15.47
N PRO A 576 58.43 22.32 15.12
CA PRO A 576 59.45 21.78 14.18
C PRO A 576 58.89 20.69 13.20
N LEU A 577 59.74 19.83 12.61
CA LEU A 577 59.48 18.97 11.43
C LEU A 577 58.94 17.53 11.67
N GLU A 578 58.63 17.11 12.90
CA GLU A 578 58.41 15.68 13.27
C GLU A 578 57.12 15.02 12.70
N ARG A 579 56.39 15.70 11.79
CA ARG A 579 55.02 15.34 11.39
C ARG A 579 54.90 14.49 10.11
N LEU A 580 56.00 14.18 9.42
CA LEU A 580 55.96 13.75 8.01
C LEU A 580 56.13 12.25 7.71
N LEU A 581 56.50 11.40 8.68
CA LEU A 581 57.00 10.04 8.40
C LEU A 581 56.49 8.91 9.34
N GLY A 582 55.43 9.18 10.10
CA GLY A 582 54.79 8.18 10.97
C GLY A 582 53.34 8.52 11.33
N SER A 583 52.70 9.39 10.55
CA SER A 583 51.53 10.15 10.99
C SER A 583 50.23 9.76 10.31
N ASP A 584 50.22 9.08 9.16
CA ASP A 584 48.96 8.78 8.46
C ASP A 584 48.15 7.68 9.16
N SER A 585 48.75 6.53 9.46
CA SER A 585 48.06 5.44 10.17
C SER A 585 47.64 5.81 11.60
N ASP A 586 48.44 6.61 12.31
CA ASP A 586 48.05 7.14 13.62
C ASP A 586 46.98 8.23 13.52
N GLN A 587 46.99 9.08 12.47
CA GLN A 587 45.89 10.01 12.20
C GLN A 587 44.60 9.26 11.83
N GLU A 588 44.66 8.18 11.06
CA GLU A 588 43.50 7.32 10.76
C GLU A 588 42.94 6.68 12.04
N LEU A 589 43.79 6.09 12.89
CA LEU A 589 43.37 5.51 14.17
C LEU A 589 42.79 6.57 15.14
N VAL A 590 43.39 7.77 15.19
CA VAL A 590 42.84 8.90 15.97
C VAL A 590 41.54 9.41 15.36
N HIS A 591 41.40 9.44 14.03
CA HIS A 591 40.19 9.86 13.34
C HIS A 591 39.04 8.87 13.55
N VAL A 592 39.30 7.56 13.45
CA VAL A 592 38.33 6.49 13.76
C VAL A 592 37.93 6.53 15.23
N ARG A 593 38.87 6.72 16.18
CA ARG A 593 38.55 6.92 17.60
C ARG A 593 37.71 8.18 17.85
N LYS A 594 38.01 9.29 17.15
CA LYS A 594 37.22 10.52 17.24
C LYS A 594 35.81 10.33 16.67
N GLN A 595 35.69 9.67 15.51
CA GLN A 595 34.40 9.31 14.94
C GLN A 595 33.61 8.39 15.89
N LEU A 596 34.25 7.40 16.52
CA LEU A 596 33.60 6.52 17.51
C LEU A 596 33.02 7.33 18.68
N VAL A 597 33.81 8.21 19.31
CA VAL A 597 33.32 9.10 20.39
C VAL A 597 32.23 10.06 19.89
N GLU A 598 32.31 10.54 18.65
CA GLU A 598 31.26 11.33 18.00
C GLU A 598 30.00 10.51 17.65
N GLN A 599 30.05 9.18 17.60
CA GLN A 599 28.85 8.32 17.48
C GLN A 599 28.33 7.90 18.85
N GLU A 600 29.19 7.57 19.82
CA GLU A 600 28.83 7.28 21.21
C GLU A 600 28.08 8.46 21.85
N SER A 601 28.56 9.69 21.65
CA SER A 601 27.87 10.90 22.13
C SER A 601 26.54 11.17 21.41
N LYS A 602 26.40 10.82 20.12
CA LYS A 602 25.11 10.85 19.42
C LYS A 602 24.16 9.78 19.94
N LEU A 603 24.63 8.55 20.19
CA LEU A 603 23.84 7.48 20.78
C LEU A 603 23.36 7.83 22.19
N LEU A 604 24.21 8.43 23.02
CA LEU A 604 23.80 8.95 24.35
C LEU A 604 22.75 10.06 24.22
N HIS A 605 22.91 11.01 23.29
CA HIS A 605 21.93 12.06 23.07
C HIS A 605 20.58 11.52 22.54
N LEU A 606 20.61 10.57 21.61
CA LEU A 606 19.42 9.90 21.08
C LEU A 606 18.73 9.05 22.16
N THR A 607 19.49 8.40 23.05
CA THR A 607 18.94 7.64 24.19
C THR A 607 18.27 8.57 25.20
N ALA A 608 18.87 9.73 25.50
CA ALA A 608 18.25 10.74 26.35
C ALA A 608 16.96 11.31 25.71
N LEU A 609 17.01 11.64 24.41
CA LEU A 609 15.84 12.12 23.67
C LEU A 609 14.72 11.06 23.62
N LEU A 610 15.07 9.77 23.46
CA LEU A 610 14.10 8.67 23.53
C LEU A 610 13.43 8.62 24.90
N ALA A 611 14.21 8.67 25.99
CA ALA A 611 13.68 8.68 27.36
C ALA A 611 12.77 9.90 27.64
N ASP A 612 13.12 11.09 27.12
CA ASP A 612 12.25 12.27 27.18
C ASP A 612 10.94 12.03 26.42
N THR A 613 10.98 11.45 25.22
CA THR A 613 9.75 11.13 24.45
C THR A 613 8.90 10.03 25.09
N GLU A 614 9.50 9.04 25.75
CA GLU A 614 8.77 8.04 26.54
C GLU A 614 8.10 8.68 27.76
N GLN A 615 8.78 9.64 28.43
CA GLN A 615 8.21 10.38 29.55
C GLN A 615 7.04 11.27 29.11
N ASP A 616 7.16 11.97 27.98
CA ASP A 616 6.07 12.78 27.42
C ASP A 616 4.91 11.91 26.92
N LEU A 617 5.18 10.75 26.30
CA LEU A 617 4.13 9.78 25.95
C LEU A 617 3.37 9.30 27.20
N ALA A 618 4.07 9.03 28.31
CA ALA A 618 3.44 8.67 29.57
C ALA A 618 2.55 9.80 30.14
N LYS A 619 3.00 11.07 30.07
CA LYS A 619 2.19 12.25 30.42
C LYS A 619 0.95 12.36 29.54
N HIS A 620 1.09 12.21 28.21
CA HIS A 620 -0.03 12.26 27.27
C HIS A 620 -1.04 11.13 27.47
N VAL A 621 -0.60 9.92 27.86
CA VAL A 621 -1.49 8.80 28.22
C VAL A 621 -2.25 9.09 29.51
N GLN A 622 -1.61 9.67 30.54
CA GLN A 622 -2.30 10.10 31.76
C GLN A 622 -3.32 11.22 31.49
N MET A 623 -2.93 12.24 30.71
CA MET A 623 -3.81 13.33 30.30
C MET A 623 -5.00 12.81 29.48
N ASN A 624 -4.79 11.84 28.58
CA ASN A 624 -5.88 11.18 27.85
C ASN A 624 -6.87 10.45 28.77
N LYS A 625 -6.40 9.79 29.84
CA LYS A 625 -7.29 9.15 30.82
C LYS A 625 -8.12 10.19 31.58
N LEU A 626 -7.51 11.29 32.01
CA LEU A 626 -8.19 12.39 32.68
C LEU A 626 -9.22 13.09 31.78
N LEU A 627 -8.85 13.42 30.53
CA LEU A 627 -9.76 14.02 29.55
C LEU A 627 -10.94 13.10 29.22
N LYS A 628 -10.71 11.79 29.03
CA LYS A 628 -11.79 10.84 28.78
C LYS A 628 -12.74 10.70 29.96
N GLU A 629 -12.27 10.83 31.20
CA GLU A 629 -13.18 10.85 32.36
C GLU A 629 -13.86 12.20 32.57
N GLU A 630 -13.21 13.33 32.25
CA GLU A 630 -13.84 14.65 32.30
C GLU A 630 -14.96 14.79 31.25
N ILE A 631 -14.75 14.28 30.03
CA ILE A 631 -15.79 14.18 29.00
C ILE A 631 -16.97 13.34 29.51
N ARG A 632 -16.72 12.17 30.12
CA ARG A 632 -17.79 11.38 30.76
C ARG A 632 -18.44 12.12 31.93
N ARG A 633 -17.70 12.94 32.68
CA ARG A 633 -18.24 13.75 33.79
C ARG A 633 -19.16 14.85 33.28
N GLN A 634 -18.82 15.48 32.15
CA GLN A 634 -19.62 16.50 31.46
C GLN A 634 -20.87 15.88 30.83
N GLN A 635 -20.75 14.78 30.10
CA GLN A 635 -21.89 14.01 29.57
C GLN A 635 -22.85 13.60 30.70
N ARG A 636 -22.33 13.03 31.80
CA ARG A 636 -23.11 12.71 33.01
C ARG A 636 -23.64 13.95 33.74
N SER A 637 -23.23 15.17 33.37
CA SER A 637 -23.77 16.43 33.88
C SER A 637 -24.91 16.96 33.01
N GLU A 638 -24.76 16.95 31.69
CA GLU A 638 -25.82 17.31 30.73
C GLU A 638 -27.01 16.36 30.82
N GLU A 639 -26.77 15.06 31.03
CA GLU A 639 -27.84 14.09 31.30
C GLU A 639 -28.55 14.37 32.64
N ARG A 640 -27.83 14.83 33.68
CA ARG A 640 -28.44 15.27 34.94
C ARG A 640 -29.24 16.56 34.78
N GLU A 641 -28.82 17.47 33.91
CA GLU A 641 -29.57 18.69 33.59
C GLU A 641 -30.91 18.35 32.91
N LYS A 642 -30.90 17.42 31.94
CA LYS A 642 -32.12 16.82 31.35
C LYS A 642 -32.99 16.03 32.34
N HIS A 643 -32.50 15.78 33.56
CA HIS A 643 -33.25 15.18 34.66
C HIS A 643 -33.52 16.14 35.82
N ALA A 644 -33.12 17.42 35.72
CA ALA A 644 -33.32 18.43 36.77
C ALA A 644 -34.80 18.79 36.97
N GLU A 645 -35.63 18.69 35.94
CA GLU A 645 -37.10 18.84 36.05
C GLU A 645 -37.70 17.77 37.00
N ASN A 646 -37.05 16.62 37.14
CA ASN A 646 -37.44 15.56 38.07
C ASN A 646 -36.86 15.72 39.49
N LEU A 647 -36.38 16.91 39.88
CA LEU A 647 -35.83 17.17 41.23
C LEU A 647 -36.79 16.82 42.38
N GLU A 648 -38.11 16.98 42.20
CA GLU A 648 -39.09 16.57 43.22
C GLU A 648 -39.26 15.04 43.30
N TYR A 649 -39.20 14.34 42.16
CA TYR A 649 -39.17 12.88 42.16
C TYR A 649 -37.87 12.36 42.81
N LEU A 650 -36.72 12.95 42.49
CA LEU A 650 -35.44 12.64 43.12
C LEU A 650 -35.48 12.88 44.63
N LYS A 651 -36.01 14.02 45.09
CA LYS A 651 -36.24 14.33 46.51
C LYS A 651 -37.04 13.21 47.19
N ASN A 652 -38.12 12.75 46.57
CA ASN A 652 -38.96 11.68 47.13
C ASN A 652 -38.26 10.30 47.12
N VAL A 653 -37.45 10.00 46.11
CA VAL A 653 -36.63 8.77 46.03
C VAL A 653 -35.49 8.78 47.06
N VAL A 654 -34.75 9.89 47.17
CA VAL A 654 -33.67 10.07 48.15
C VAL A 654 -34.21 10.05 49.58
N PHE A 655 -35.34 10.72 49.84
CA PHE A 655 -36.00 10.70 51.15
C PHE A 655 -36.33 9.25 51.54
N LYS A 656 -36.99 8.48 50.65
CA LYS A 656 -37.23 7.04 50.88
C LYS A 656 -35.94 6.27 51.12
N PHE A 657 -34.91 6.44 50.30
CA PHE A 657 -33.61 5.75 50.45
C PHE A 657 -32.89 6.05 51.77
N VAL A 658 -33.12 7.23 52.37
CA VAL A 658 -32.58 7.61 53.68
C VAL A 658 -33.45 7.11 54.84
N THR A 659 -34.78 7.10 54.70
CA THR A 659 -35.71 6.62 55.75
C THR A 659 -35.88 5.09 55.79
N LEU A 660 -35.59 4.39 54.70
CA LEU A 660 -35.66 2.93 54.63
C LEU A 660 -34.47 2.29 55.34
N HIS A 661 -34.77 1.28 56.16
CA HIS A 661 -33.78 0.48 56.85
C HIS A 661 -33.01 -0.43 55.87
N SER A 662 -31.80 -0.86 56.25
CA SER A 662 -30.93 -1.70 55.41
C SER A 662 -31.64 -2.99 54.96
N GLY A 663 -31.77 -3.21 53.65
CA GLY A 663 -32.53 -4.33 53.10
C GLY A 663 -32.81 -4.21 51.60
N ASP A 664 -33.56 -5.18 51.06
CA ASP A 664 -33.73 -5.33 49.61
C ASP A 664 -34.62 -4.26 48.95
N GLU A 665 -35.38 -3.48 49.72
CA GLU A 665 -36.04 -2.28 49.18
C GLU A 665 -35.02 -1.18 48.88
N ARG A 666 -33.96 -1.09 49.69
CA ARG A 666 -32.89 -0.10 49.54
C ARG A 666 -31.98 -0.44 48.35
N SER A 667 -31.70 -1.72 48.12
CA SER A 667 -30.96 -2.19 46.92
C SER A 667 -31.73 -1.88 45.62
N ARG A 668 -33.04 -2.13 45.59
CA ARG A 668 -33.93 -1.84 44.44
C ARG A 668 -34.02 -0.35 44.10
N MET A 669 -33.76 0.54 45.05
CA MET A 669 -33.67 1.99 44.81
C MET A 669 -32.33 2.44 44.19
N VAL A 670 -31.25 1.65 44.28
CA VAL A 670 -29.93 2.04 43.72
C VAL A 670 -29.93 2.16 42.19
N PRO A 671 -30.55 1.24 41.40
CA PRO A 671 -30.73 1.44 39.96
C PRO A 671 -31.50 2.73 39.63
N VAL A 672 -32.55 3.05 40.38
CA VAL A 672 -33.35 4.27 40.18
C VAL A 672 -32.51 5.52 40.44
N LEU A 673 -31.78 5.56 41.56
CA LEU A 673 -30.84 6.64 41.86
C LEU A 673 -29.76 6.78 40.78
N ASN A 674 -29.23 5.66 40.27
CA ASN A 674 -28.25 5.70 39.18
C ASN A 674 -28.85 6.22 37.86
N THR A 675 -30.09 5.87 37.51
CA THR A 675 -30.74 6.41 36.30
C THR A 675 -30.95 7.93 36.36
N ILE A 676 -31.25 8.49 37.54
CA ILE A 676 -31.50 9.93 37.70
C ILE A 676 -30.19 10.72 37.86
N LEU A 677 -29.25 10.19 38.67
CA LEU A 677 -28.01 10.89 39.02
C LEU A 677 -26.81 10.56 38.12
N LYS A 678 -26.93 9.58 37.21
CA LYS A 678 -25.88 9.12 36.29
C LYS A 678 -24.52 8.96 36.98
N LEU A 679 -24.52 8.07 37.96
CA LEU A 679 -23.41 7.85 38.88
C LEU A 679 -22.26 7.11 38.19
N SER A 680 -21.03 7.33 38.64
CA SER A 680 -19.88 6.51 38.25
C SER A 680 -20.12 5.04 38.62
N PRO A 681 -19.53 4.07 37.89
CA PRO A 681 -19.48 2.67 38.32
C PRO A 681 -19.00 2.53 39.77
N GLU A 682 -18.00 3.31 40.20
CA GLU A 682 -17.51 3.30 41.59
C GLU A 682 -18.55 3.83 42.59
N GLU A 683 -19.27 4.90 42.25
CA GLU A 683 -20.28 5.53 43.10
C GLU A 683 -21.49 4.60 43.24
N THR A 684 -21.87 3.95 42.14
CA THR A 684 -22.90 2.90 42.10
C THR A 684 -22.49 1.67 42.92
N GLN A 685 -21.21 1.29 42.91
CA GLN A 685 -20.68 0.21 43.75
C GLN A 685 -20.71 0.58 45.24
N LYS A 686 -20.26 1.79 45.59
CA LYS A 686 -20.31 2.33 46.97
C LYS A 686 -21.76 2.39 47.50
N LEU A 687 -22.72 2.83 46.68
CA LEU A 687 -24.15 2.85 47.04
C LEU A 687 -24.76 1.44 47.15
N ASN A 688 -24.34 0.47 46.33
CA ASN A 688 -24.77 -0.93 46.49
C ASN A 688 -24.29 -1.54 47.81
N ILE A 689 -23.06 -1.25 48.24
CA ILE A 689 -22.53 -1.70 49.55
C ILE A 689 -23.36 -1.09 50.70
N VAL A 690 -23.61 0.23 50.66
CA VAL A 690 -24.43 0.94 51.65
C VAL A 690 -25.89 0.51 51.64
N ALA A 691 -26.42 0.05 50.50
CA ALA A 691 -27.77 -0.47 50.39
C ALA A 691 -27.92 -1.90 50.94
N ARG A 692 -26.90 -2.75 50.76
CA ARG A 692 -26.86 -4.14 51.27
C ARG A 692 -26.63 -4.24 52.78
N GLY A 693 -26.22 -3.16 53.43
CA GLY A 693 -26.06 -3.11 54.90
C GLY A 693 -24.70 -3.60 55.41
N ASP A 694 -23.71 -3.75 54.53
CA ASP A 694 -22.36 -4.16 54.93
C ASP A 694 -21.75 -3.14 55.89
N SER A 695 -21.48 -3.57 57.12
CA SER A 695 -21.36 -2.69 58.30
C SER A 695 -19.97 -2.08 58.47
N GLY A 696 -19.43 -1.48 57.41
CA GLY A 696 -18.16 -0.74 57.42
C GLY A 696 -18.29 0.78 57.68
N ILE A 697 -19.45 1.38 57.38
CA ILE A 697 -19.65 2.84 57.46
C ILE A 697 -20.62 3.17 58.59
N LYS A 698 -20.09 3.75 59.69
CA LYS A 698 -20.88 4.32 60.78
C LYS A 698 -21.76 5.47 60.26
N GLY A 699 -22.92 5.67 60.89
CA GLY A 699 -23.99 6.54 60.39
C GLY A 699 -23.61 8.01 60.15
N TRP A 700 -24.49 8.70 59.44
CA TRP A 700 -24.34 10.09 58.96
C TRP A 700 -24.12 11.15 60.07
N THR A 701 -24.28 10.77 61.35
CA THR A 701 -24.09 11.61 62.53
C THR A 701 -22.69 12.22 62.67
N ASN A 702 -21.67 11.65 62.01
CA ASN A 702 -20.29 12.18 62.05
C ASN A 702 -20.02 13.36 61.08
N TYR A 703 -20.95 13.69 60.18
CA TYR A 703 -20.76 14.77 59.19
C TYR A 703 -21.43 16.11 59.57
N LEU A 704 -22.14 16.14 60.70
CA LEU A 704 -22.64 17.39 61.30
C LEU A 704 -21.66 17.81 62.40
N PRO A 705 -20.97 18.96 62.29
CA PRO A 705 -20.19 19.49 63.40
C PRO A 705 -21.13 19.79 64.57
N THR A 706 -20.89 19.19 65.73
CA THR A 706 -21.56 19.60 66.96
C THR A 706 -21.13 21.03 67.30
N TRP A 707 -22.09 21.96 67.28
CA TRP A 707 -21.83 23.36 67.61
C TRP A 707 -21.46 23.47 69.10
N SER A 708 -20.16 23.57 69.39
CA SER A 708 -19.64 23.79 70.74
C SER A 708 -20.04 25.19 71.22
N SER A 709 -20.95 25.24 72.20
CA SER A 709 -21.41 26.49 72.79
C SER A 709 -20.25 27.21 73.51
N PRO A 710 -19.96 28.49 73.19
CA PRO A 710 -18.94 29.27 73.88
C PRO A 710 -19.51 29.96 75.13
N ASN A 711 -18.62 30.30 76.09
CA ASN A 711 -18.88 30.92 77.41
C ASN A 711 -19.47 29.96 78.46
N LYS A 712 -19.22 30.10 79.78
CA LYS A 712 -18.30 30.92 80.61
C LYS A 712 -18.38 30.39 82.07
N PRO A 713 -17.54 30.86 83.01
CA PRO A 713 -16.28 31.59 82.85
C PRO A 713 -15.04 30.76 83.23
#